data_AF-A0A8C3FZU0-F1
#
_entry.id   AF-A0A8C3FZU0-F1
#
_cell.length_a   1.000
_cell.length_b   1.000
_cell.length_c   1.000
_cell.angle_alpha   90.00
_cell.angle_beta   90.00
_cell.angle_gamma   90.00
#
_symmetry.space_group_name_H-M   'P 1'
#
loop_
_entity.id
_entity.type
_entity.pdbx_description
1 polymer ?
#
loop_
_entity_poly.entity_id
_entity_poly.type
_entity_poly.pdbx_seq_one_letter_code
_entity_poly.pdbx_strand_id
1 'polypeptide(L)'
;MAAALESSELTNSQLNTKLDQLTQQSQGLSEQLQKERKEFEQRCSKEQGAMREQLQVHIQTIGILVSEKSELQTALQYTQHAARQKAAEADELNNRLQATKQRVSELERTLSSVSTQQKQFEKHNKEFEKERDSLRLEVFRLHNLSEESKQQKSELSEQIKLSTQENGAMRLEVEDLRKRLEIADLMLQQCSNQSDPTSVNQQVQLLLGEKQQLEEHNHQLMESIAQLQTERDCYAEQIQEEGRVWKDKTEQLLTQVSLVAEERDRNIMLLSQEREALDNAEPQSSGPSESEVALQEALNTLHQEKDALIAQYQAQLRDNEQLSRLCVEQETRMGEMERQVERQVQEGDDRRRMLEDVQSDKATISRALTQNRTLKDQLAELQNGFVKLTNENMELTTAIQSEQHVKKELARRMGELQEKLHDGKEQLEQKSKDSQALLEQRDQVVAHLQQYCAAYQTLASEREQIHHQYLQQIQLMDRLQHDESQGRVQLEISHNQLKQAQEHLEMLVKDNDQLKAEVKELLNSSTLVTSSRDQGDGVESQSLQESPEKSSSIVIPEDFESQKEMEEFIREALAQLEAERDEAKRLLEEEHRLHMAARHQAALAISLDHEHSEGGVPVEVHQALQAAMEKLQHRFTSLMREKADLKERVEELEHRCIQLSGETDTIGEYIALYQSQRAIMKQKHQEKEQYISMLAQDKEEMKAKLAELQNLVMRLVAERNDWYSRYTGAVARVGTVSPDLLPVGEDHPHPEHHEHTHLDAFSPPSSQSLSSGSAQNDSKPLGPKEDGTAQQIMQLLQEIQNPQGALRSPPFLGENPCIPFFYRPDEQDEVKILVV
;
A
#
# COMPACT_ATOMS: atom_id res chain seq x y z
N MET A 1 24.61 169.70 74.86
CA MET A 1 23.32 169.00 74.60
C MET A 1 22.93 169.03 73.12
N ALA A 2 22.97 170.15 72.39
CA ALA A 2 22.53 170.22 70.98
C ALA A 2 23.29 169.30 70.01
N ALA A 3 24.62 169.25 70.06
CA ALA A 3 25.42 168.37 69.18
C ALA A 3 25.18 166.86 69.40
N ALA A 4 24.74 166.47 70.61
CA ALA A 4 24.39 165.08 70.91
C ALA A 4 23.00 164.71 70.36
N LEU A 5 22.10 165.69 70.19
CA LEU A 5 20.78 165.51 69.58
C LEU A 5 20.88 165.41 68.07
N GLU A 6 21.62 166.29 67.38
CA GLU A 6 21.81 166.19 65.92
C GLU A 6 22.58 164.92 65.51
N SER A 7 23.59 164.52 66.30
CA SER A 7 24.27 163.24 66.11
C SER A 7 23.33 162.05 66.37
N SER A 8 22.36 162.17 67.27
CA SER A 8 21.35 161.15 67.55
C SER A 8 20.28 161.09 66.44
N GLU A 9 19.89 162.23 65.87
CA GLU A 9 18.93 162.30 64.77
C GLU A 9 19.51 161.78 63.45
N LEU A 10 20.76 162.11 63.12
CA LEU A 10 21.43 161.58 61.93
C LEU A 10 21.67 160.07 62.04
N THR A 11 22.08 159.59 63.22
CA THR A 11 22.24 158.15 63.47
C THR A 11 20.90 157.42 63.48
N ASN A 12 19.82 158.00 64.02
CA ASN A 12 18.46 157.45 63.91
C ASN A 12 17.95 157.43 62.46
N SER A 13 18.23 158.46 61.65
CA SER A 13 17.84 158.48 60.24
C SER A 13 18.61 157.43 59.42
N GLN A 14 19.91 157.29 59.65
CA GLN A 14 20.73 156.25 59.04
C GLN A 14 20.33 154.84 59.53
N LEU A 15 19.94 154.69 60.79
CA LEU A 15 19.41 153.44 61.33
C LEU A 15 18.04 153.12 60.74
N ASN A 16 17.13 154.10 60.61
CA ASN A 16 15.82 153.90 59.99
C ASN A 16 15.93 153.55 58.50
N THR A 17 16.78 154.23 57.73
CA THR A 17 16.99 153.87 56.32
C THR A 17 17.63 152.49 56.16
N LYS A 18 18.56 152.10 57.05
CA LYS A 18 19.06 150.72 57.11
C LYS A 18 17.98 149.73 57.53
N LEU A 19 17.11 150.09 58.46
CA LEU A 19 16.00 149.26 58.93
C LEU A 19 14.97 149.08 57.80
N ASP A 20 14.65 150.13 57.05
CA ASP A 20 13.77 150.09 55.87
C ASP A 20 14.38 149.29 54.71
N GLN A 21 15.69 149.41 54.49
CA GLN A 21 16.39 148.57 53.51
C GLN A 21 16.41 147.09 53.94
N LEU A 22 16.66 146.81 55.22
CA LEU A 22 16.64 145.45 55.76
C LEU A 22 15.22 144.87 55.77
N THR A 23 14.17 145.66 56.01
CA THR A 23 12.78 145.20 55.92
C THR A 23 12.37 144.96 54.47
N GLN A 24 12.72 145.83 53.52
CA GLN A 24 12.51 145.55 52.09
C GLN A 24 13.29 144.33 51.60
N GLN A 25 14.53 144.15 52.04
CA GLN A 25 15.32 142.95 51.73
C GLN A 25 14.71 141.69 52.36
N SER A 26 14.29 141.76 53.63
CA SER A 26 13.60 140.66 54.32
C SER A 26 12.29 140.31 53.64
N GLN A 27 11.52 141.31 53.21
CA GLN A 27 10.27 141.12 52.49
C GLN A 27 10.50 140.53 51.09
N GLY A 28 11.49 141.03 50.33
CA GLY A 28 11.87 140.46 49.03
C GLY A 28 12.37 139.02 49.13
N LEU A 29 13.20 138.70 50.14
CA LEU A 29 13.64 137.33 50.43
C LEU A 29 12.47 136.43 50.85
N SER A 30 11.53 136.94 51.65
CA SER A 30 10.33 136.21 52.06
C SER A 30 9.42 135.90 50.86
N GLU A 31 9.18 136.89 49.99
CA GLU A 31 8.40 136.72 48.76
C GLU A 31 9.09 135.75 47.79
N GLN A 32 10.42 135.82 47.65
CA GLN A 32 11.20 134.89 46.84
C GLN A 32 11.14 133.46 47.39
N LEU A 33 11.29 133.28 48.71
CA LEU A 33 11.18 131.98 49.36
C LEU A 33 9.76 131.42 49.26
N GLN A 34 8.74 132.27 49.37
CA GLN A 34 7.34 131.85 49.16
C GLN A 34 7.07 131.47 47.71
N LYS A 35 7.67 132.18 46.75
CA LYS A 35 7.58 131.85 45.32
C LYS A 35 8.27 130.53 45.02
N GLU A 36 9.50 130.32 45.49
CA GLU A 36 10.23 129.06 45.34
C GLU A 36 9.50 127.89 46.01
N ARG A 37 8.91 128.08 47.20
CA ARG A 37 8.06 127.07 47.83
C ARG A 37 6.87 126.70 46.97
N LYS A 38 6.13 127.69 46.43
CA LYS A 38 4.99 127.44 45.55
C LYS A 38 5.42 126.74 44.25
N GLU A 39 6.53 127.15 43.65
CA GLU A 39 7.07 126.51 42.45
C GLU A 39 7.53 125.07 42.73
N PHE A 40 8.19 124.83 43.87
CA PHE A 40 8.59 123.49 44.28
C PHE A 40 7.38 122.59 44.55
N GLU A 41 6.39 123.09 45.29
CA GLU A 41 5.14 122.38 45.58
C GLU A 41 4.35 122.08 44.29
N GLN A 42 4.35 123.01 43.33
CA GLN A 42 3.77 122.80 42.02
C GLN A 42 4.54 121.76 41.19
N ARG A 43 5.88 121.78 41.20
CA ARG A 43 6.71 120.76 40.53
C ARG A 43 6.50 119.38 41.13
N CYS A 44 6.53 119.29 42.46
CA CYS A 44 6.29 118.05 43.20
C CYS A 44 4.87 117.50 42.93
N SER A 45 3.86 118.38 42.86
CA SER A 45 2.49 117.98 42.50
C SER A 45 2.37 117.48 41.06
N LYS A 46 3.08 118.10 40.11
CA LYS A 46 3.13 117.65 38.70
C LYS A 46 3.84 116.30 38.57
N GLU A 47 4.96 116.13 39.25
CA GLU A 47 5.70 114.85 39.29
C GLU A 47 4.87 113.75 39.94
N GLN A 48 4.20 114.02 41.07
CA GLN A 48 3.25 113.08 41.66
C GLN A 48 2.09 112.74 40.70
N GLY A 49 1.57 113.73 39.97
CA GLY A 49 0.55 113.51 38.93
C GLY A 49 1.03 112.58 37.82
N ALA A 50 2.19 112.87 37.24
CA ALA A 50 2.80 112.05 36.18
C ALA A 50 3.10 110.62 36.65
N MET A 51 3.59 110.45 37.89
CA MET A 51 3.83 109.12 38.46
C MET A 51 2.53 108.35 38.69
N ARG A 52 1.44 109.02 39.10
CA ARG A 52 0.11 108.39 39.22
C ARG A 52 -0.44 107.96 37.86
N GLU A 53 -0.29 108.80 36.83
CA GLU A 53 -0.69 108.46 35.46
C GLU A 53 0.11 107.26 34.93
N GLN A 54 1.44 107.25 35.11
CA GLN A 54 2.27 106.10 34.73
C GLN A 54 1.86 104.82 35.48
N LEU A 55 1.62 104.90 36.79
CA LEU A 55 1.14 103.77 37.57
C LEU A 55 -0.21 103.28 37.06
N GLN A 56 -1.12 104.18 36.71
CA GLN A 56 -2.43 103.82 36.18
C GLN A 56 -2.34 103.15 34.80
N VAL A 57 -1.46 103.63 33.91
CA VAL A 57 -1.16 102.97 32.64
C VAL A 57 -0.57 101.57 32.89
N HIS A 58 0.38 101.42 33.82
CA HIS A 58 0.93 100.11 34.15
C HIS A 58 -0.11 99.14 34.70
N ILE A 59 -0.99 99.59 35.60
CA ILE A 59 -2.11 98.77 36.11
C ILE A 59 -3.00 98.33 34.95
N GLN A 60 -3.33 99.22 34.02
CA GLN A 60 -4.17 98.89 32.88
C GLN A 60 -3.48 97.91 31.92
N THR A 61 -2.19 98.10 31.62
CA THR A 61 -1.41 97.16 30.81
C THR A 61 -1.30 95.79 31.46
N ILE A 62 -1.06 95.73 32.78
CA ILE A 62 -1.05 94.46 33.52
C ILE A 62 -2.43 93.81 33.45
N GLY A 63 -3.51 94.57 33.59
CA GLY A 63 -4.88 94.08 33.46
C GLY A 63 -5.14 93.41 32.10
N ILE A 64 -4.75 94.08 31.00
CA ILE A 64 -4.88 93.55 29.63
C ILE A 64 -4.03 92.28 29.46
N LEU A 65 -2.78 92.30 29.91
CA LEU A 65 -1.90 91.12 29.81
C LEU A 65 -2.44 89.93 30.61
N VAL A 66 -3.02 90.17 31.79
CA VAL A 66 -3.64 89.12 32.60
C VAL A 66 -4.90 88.58 31.94
N SER A 67 -5.76 89.43 31.35
CA SER A 67 -6.93 88.96 30.60
C SER A 67 -6.53 88.18 29.35
N GLU A 68 -5.60 88.70 28.55
CA GLU A 68 -5.08 88.01 27.36
C GLU A 68 -4.42 86.68 27.72
N LYS A 69 -3.62 86.64 28.79
CA LYS A 69 -3.05 85.38 29.29
C LYS A 69 -4.13 84.38 29.68
N SER A 70 -5.19 84.82 30.37
CA SER A 70 -6.32 83.96 30.76
C SER A 70 -7.09 83.45 29.54
N GLU A 71 -7.35 84.31 28.56
CA GLU A 71 -8.03 83.96 27.31
C GLU A 71 -7.20 82.96 26.49
N LEU A 72 -5.89 83.22 26.31
CA LEU A 72 -4.97 82.32 25.62
C LEU A 72 -4.86 80.98 26.34
N GLN A 73 -4.80 80.97 27.67
CA GLN A 73 -4.73 79.75 28.46
C GLN A 73 -6.01 78.92 28.31
N THR A 74 -7.18 79.57 28.27
CA THR A 74 -8.47 78.90 28.03
C THR A 74 -8.56 78.36 26.59
N ALA A 75 -8.14 79.14 25.59
CA ALA A 75 -8.11 78.73 24.19
C ALA A 75 -7.13 77.56 23.96
N LEU A 76 -5.96 77.58 24.62
CA LEU A 76 -4.99 76.49 24.59
C LEU A 76 -5.57 75.21 25.20
N GLN A 77 -6.23 75.31 26.36
CA GLN A 77 -6.89 74.17 26.98
C GLN A 77 -7.98 73.58 26.08
N TYR A 78 -8.81 74.43 25.48
CA TYR A 78 -9.87 74.00 24.56
C TYR A 78 -9.30 73.28 23.32
N THR A 79 -8.29 73.86 22.68
CA THR A 79 -7.64 73.26 21.50
C THR A 79 -6.90 71.97 21.84
N GLN A 80 -6.22 71.89 23.00
CA GLN A 80 -5.65 70.63 23.48
C GLN A 80 -6.71 69.57 23.74
N HIS A 81 -7.85 69.94 24.33
CA HIS A 81 -8.93 68.99 24.56
C HIS A 81 -9.53 68.47 23.26
N ALA A 82 -9.79 69.37 22.29
CA ALA A 82 -10.28 69.00 20.96
C ALA A 82 -9.29 68.10 20.21
N ALA A 83 -7.98 68.39 20.30
CA ALA A 83 -6.94 67.54 19.71
C ALA A 83 -6.91 66.14 20.34
N ARG A 84 -7.02 66.02 21.67
CA ARG A 84 -7.11 64.73 22.37
C ARG A 84 -8.36 63.95 21.95
N GLN A 85 -9.51 64.63 21.81
CA GLN A 85 -10.74 63.98 21.35
C GLN A 85 -10.60 63.47 19.91
N LYS A 86 -10.01 64.28 19.01
CA LYS A 86 -9.78 63.86 17.61
C LYS A 86 -8.78 62.71 17.50
N ALA A 87 -7.76 62.67 18.37
CA ALA A 87 -6.85 61.52 18.45
C ALA A 87 -7.59 60.25 18.88
N ALA A 88 -8.45 60.33 19.92
CA ALA A 88 -9.26 59.20 20.35
C ALA A 88 -10.24 58.71 19.26
N GLU A 89 -10.89 59.63 18.53
CA GLU A 89 -11.75 59.28 17.39
C GLU A 89 -10.94 58.60 16.26
N ALA A 90 -9.72 59.05 15.99
CA ALA A 90 -8.84 58.44 14.99
C ALA A 90 -8.42 57.02 15.41
N ASP A 91 -8.09 56.81 16.69
CA ASP A 91 -7.77 55.50 17.23
C ASP A 91 -8.97 54.54 17.16
N GLU A 92 -10.18 55.01 17.47
CA GLU A 92 -11.41 54.23 17.33
C GLU A 92 -11.67 53.82 15.88
N LEU A 93 -11.54 54.76 14.94
CA LEU A 93 -11.66 54.49 13.50
C LEU A 93 -10.60 53.50 13.01
N ASN A 94 -9.36 53.60 13.51
CA ASN A 94 -8.30 52.66 13.17
C ASN A 94 -8.59 51.25 13.71
N ASN A 95 -9.06 51.12 14.95
CA ASN A 95 -9.47 49.85 15.52
C ASN A 95 -10.63 49.22 14.73
N ARG A 96 -11.63 50.02 14.35
CA ARG A 96 -12.75 49.57 13.53
C ARG A 96 -12.29 49.14 12.13
N LEU A 97 -11.37 49.88 11.51
CA LEU A 97 -10.75 49.50 10.25
C LEU A 97 -10.00 48.16 10.36
N GLN A 98 -9.21 47.99 11.42
CA GLN A 98 -8.47 46.75 11.65
C GLN A 98 -9.40 45.55 11.85
N ALA A 99 -10.48 45.70 12.62
CA ALA A 99 -11.51 44.67 12.78
C ALA A 99 -12.18 44.33 11.44
N THR A 100 -12.49 45.32 10.60
CA THR A 100 -13.05 45.04 9.26
C THR A 100 -12.07 44.32 8.35
N LYS A 101 -10.78 44.67 8.38
CA LYS A 101 -9.73 43.97 7.62
C LYS A 101 -9.58 42.51 8.05
N GLN A 102 -9.59 42.24 9.35
CA GLN A 102 -9.57 40.88 9.88
C GLN A 102 -10.79 40.09 9.39
N ARG A 103 -12.00 40.66 9.51
CA ARG A 103 -13.23 40.03 9.01
C ARG A 103 -13.21 39.76 7.51
N VAL A 104 -12.66 40.67 6.69
CA VAL A 104 -12.49 40.43 5.25
C VAL A 104 -11.55 39.25 5.00
N SER A 105 -10.42 39.18 5.71
CA SER A 105 -9.47 38.07 5.57
C SER A 105 -10.06 36.71 5.99
N GLU A 106 -10.94 36.69 7.00
CA GLU A 106 -11.70 35.51 7.41
C GLU A 106 -12.72 35.11 6.33
N LEU A 107 -13.43 36.09 5.75
CA LEU A 107 -14.36 35.84 4.65
C LEU A 107 -13.63 35.31 3.40
N GLU A 108 -12.45 35.82 3.07
CA GLU A 108 -11.63 35.31 1.95
C GLU A 108 -11.17 33.86 2.19
N ARG A 109 -10.76 33.53 3.42
CA ARG A 109 -10.41 32.15 3.80
C ARG A 109 -11.62 31.22 3.72
N THR A 110 -12.76 31.63 4.25
CA THR A 110 -13.99 30.83 4.19
C THR A 110 -14.48 30.67 2.75
N LEU A 111 -14.42 31.71 1.92
CA LEU A 111 -14.74 31.62 0.48
C LEU A 111 -13.81 30.64 -0.23
N SER A 112 -12.50 30.68 0.07
CA SER A 112 -11.53 29.75 -0.50
C SER A 112 -11.80 28.31 -0.08
N SER A 113 -12.14 28.08 1.20
CA SER A 113 -12.52 26.77 1.73
C SER A 113 -13.81 26.24 1.11
N VAL A 114 -14.83 27.09 0.97
CA VAL A 114 -16.09 26.73 0.30
C VAL A 114 -15.84 26.42 -1.17
N SER A 115 -14.98 27.18 -1.85
CA SER A 115 -14.62 26.92 -3.26
C SER A 115 -13.89 25.59 -3.43
N THR A 116 -12.98 25.22 -2.53
CA THR A 116 -12.31 23.91 -2.59
C THR A 116 -13.27 22.77 -2.28
N GLN A 117 -14.15 22.93 -1.30
CA GLN A 117 -15.22 21.97 -1.01
C GLN A 117 -16.17 21.80 -2.20
N GLN A 118 -16.58 22.89 -2.86
CA GLN A 118 -17.42 22.83 -4.06
C GLN A 118 -16.75 22.01 -5.17
N LYS A 119 -15.46 22.23 -5.45
CA LYS A 119 -14.72 21.45 -6.45
C LYS A 119 -14.64 19.96 -6.08
N GLN A 120 -14.51 19.63 -4.80
CA GLN A 120 -14.53 18.24 -4.32
C GLN A 120 -15.91 17.61 -4.52
N PHE A 121 -16.99 18.32 -4.18
CA PHE A 121 -18.35 17.84 -4.44
C PHE A 121 -18.64 17.64 -5.92
N GLU A 122 -18.19 18.56 -6.79
CA GLU A 122 -18.31 18.39 -8.25
C GLU A 122 -17.53 17.17 -8.76
N LYS A 123 -16.37 16.87 -8.17
CA LYS A 123 -15.59 15.66 -8.51
C LYS A 123 -16.34 14.40 -8.09
N HIS A 124 -16.83 14.33 -6.85
CA HIS A 124 -17.61 13.19 -6.36
C HIS A 124 -18.90 13.00 -7.15
N ASN A 125 -19.57 14.08 -7.55
CA ASN A 125 -20.78 13.97 -8.36
C ASN A 125 -20.50 13.36 -9.74
N LYS A 126 -19.36 13.72 -10.37
CA LYS A 126 -18.90 13.08 -11.62
C LYS A 126 -18.53 11.61 -11.42
N GLU A 127 -17.98 11.24 -10.26
CA GLU A 127 -17.69 9.85 -9.92
C GLU A 127 -19.00 9.05 -9.79
N PHE A 128 -19.99 9.57 -9.07
CA PHE A 128 -21.31 8.94 -8.97
C PHE A 128 -22.06 8.84 -10.30
N GLU A 129 -21.93 9.84 -11.19
CA GLU A 129 -22.48 9.75 -12.54
C GLU A 129 -21.86 8.60 -13.34
N LYS A 130 -20.54 8.40 -13.24
CA LYS A 130 -19.84 7.28 -13.88
C LYS A 130 -20.26 5.94 -13.29
N GLU A 131 -20.37 5.83 -11.97
CA GLU A 131 -20.84 4.61 -11.31
C GLU A 131 -22.27 4.27 -11.71
N ARG A 132 -23.17 5.27 -11.74
CA ARG A 132 -24.55 5.10 -12.21
C ARG A 132 -24.59 4.60 -13.65
N ASP A 133 -23.77 5.15 -14.53
CA ASP A 133 -23.77 4.77 -15.95
C ASP A 133 -23.12 3.38 -16.16
N SER A 134 -22.11 3.03 -15.36
CA SER A 134 -21.55 1.67 -15.29
C SER A 134 -22.60 0.65 -14.81
N LEU A 135 -23.32 0.95 -13.73
CA LEU A 135 -24.40 0.09 -13.23
C LEU A 135 -25.54 -0.05 -14.24
N ARG A 136 -25.88 1.01 -14.99
CA ARG A 136 -26.87 0.92 -16.09
C ARG A 136 -26.41 -0.03 -17.19
N LEU A 137 -25.14 0.02 -17.57
CA LEU A 137 -24.57 -0.92 -18.55
C LEU A 137 -24.60 -2.35 -18.04
N GLU A 138 -24.28 -2.57 -16.77
CA GLU A 138 -24.32 -3.91 -16.17
C GLU A 138 -25.75 -4.46 -16.07
N VAL A 139 -26.72 -3.62 -15.71
CA VAL A 139 -28.15 -3.98 -15.75
C VAL A 139 -28.58 -4.36 -17.16
N PHE A 140 -28.15 -3.61 -18.19
CA PHE A 140 -28.46 -3.94 -19.58
C PHE A 140 -27.82 -5.27 -20.00
N ARG A 141 -26.56 -5.52 -19.61
CA ARG A 141 -25.86 -6.78 -19.87
C ARG A 141 -26.58 -7.97 -19.20
N LEU A 142 -26.95 -7.84 -17.93
CA LEU A 142 -27.68 -8.86 -17.18
C LEU A 142 -29.08 -9.11 -17.77
N HIS A 143 -29.76 -8.06 -18.23
CA HIS A 143 -31.03 -8.19 -18.94
C HIS A 143 -30.86 -9.04 -20.20
N ASN A 144 -29.86 -8.77 -21.03
CA ASN A 144 -29.62 -9.54 -22.26
C ASN A 144 -29.30 -11.01 -21.95
N LEU A 145 -28.44 -11.28 -20.96
CA LEU A 145 -28.19 -12.66 -20.52
C LEU A 145 -29.44 -13.35 -19.98
N SER A 146 -30.31 -12.62 -19.30
CA SER A 146 -31.60 -13.14 -18.83
C SER A 146 -32.50 -13.53 -20.00
N GLU A 147 -32.58 -12.67 -21.03
CA GLU A 147 -33.35 -12.95 -22.25
C GLU A 147 -32.78 -14.14 -23.03
N GLU A 148 -31.45 -14.23 -23.20
CA GLU A 148 -30.79 -15.40 -23.80
C GLU A 148 -31.08 -16.68 -23.03
N SER A 149 -30.99 -16.65 -21.69
CA SER A 149 -31.33 -17.80 -20.85
C SER A 149 -32.81 -18.18 -20.95
N LYS A 150 -33.73 -17.20 -21.07
CA LYS A 150 -35.16 -17.46 -21.32
C LYS A 150 -35.37 -18.11 -22.68
N GLN A 151 -34.69 -17.63 -23.71
CA GLN A 151 -34.78 -18.21 -25.04
C GLN A 151 -34.28 -19.66 -25.05
N GLN A 152 -33.11 -19.94 -24.46
CA GLN A 152 -32.61 -21.32 -24.30
C GLN A 152 -33.59 -22.21 -23.53
N LYS A 153 -34.21 -21.71 -22.45
CA LYS A 153 -35.25 -22.45 -21.72
C LYS A 153 -36.46 -22.75 -22.59
N SER A 154 -36.88 -21.81 -23.45
CA SER A 154 -37.99 -22.03 -24.38
C SER A 154 -37.67 -23.08 -25.45
N GLU A 155 -36.45 -23.05 -26.01
CA GLU A 155 -35.97 -24.02 -27.00
C GLU A 155 -35.87 -25.43 -26.40
N LEU A 156 -35.28 -25.57 -25.22
CA LEU A 156 -35.22 -26.86 -24.50
C LEU A 156 -36.62 -27.38 -24.14
N SER A 157 -37.52 -26.49 -23.71
CA SER A 157 -38.91 -26.86 -23.43
C SER A 157 -39.62 -27.38 -24.67
N GLU A 158 -39.38 -26.77 -25.83
CA GLU A 158 -39.93 -27.22 -27.12
C GLU A 158 -39.35 -28.57 -27.54
N GLN A 159 -38.04 -28.77 -27.40
CA GLN A 159 -37.40 -30.07 -27.66
C GLN A 159 -37.97 -31.20 -26.79
N ILE A 160 -38.17 -30.94 -25.49
CA ILE A 160 -38.80 -31.91 -24.58
C ILE A 160 -40.24 -32.21 -25.02
N LYS A 161 -41.01 -31.19 -25.43
CA LYS A 161 -42.37 -31.39 -25.94
C LYS A 161 -42.38 -32.27 -27.20
N LEU A 162 -41.49 -32.00 -28.15
CA LEU A 162 -41.36 -32.80 -29.38
C LEU A 162 -41.00 -34.25 -29.05
N SER A 163 -39.96 -34.47 -28.22
CA SER A 163 -39.58 -35.82 -27.81
C SER A 163 -40.70 -36.54 -27.03
N THR A 164 -41.50 -35.81 -26.24
CA THR A 164 -42.66 -36.39 -25.56
C THR A 164 -43.75 -36.79 -26.55
N GLN A 165 -44.00 -35.98 -27.59
CA GLN A 165 -44.94 -36.29 -28.65
C GLN A 165 -44.49 -37.51 -29.47
N GLU A 166 -43.21 -37.58 -29.85
CA GLU A 166 -42.62 -38.74 -30.54
C GLU A 166 -42.74 -40.01 -29.70
N ASN A 167 -42.38 -39.95 -28.41
CA ASN A 167 -42.58 -41.07 -27.49
C ASN A 167 -44.06 -41.49 -27.39
N GLY A 168 -44.97 -40.52 -27.38
CA GLY A 168 -46.41 -40.77 -27.43
C GLY A 168 -46.83 -41.49 -28.71
N ALA A 169 -46.35 -41.04 -29.87
CA ALA A 169 -46.60 -41.67 -31.15
C ALA A 169 -46.07 -43.11 -31.21
N MET A 170 -44.82 -43.33 -30.78
CA MET A 170 -44.21 -44.66 -30.70
C MET A 170 -44.99 -45.60 -29.76
N ARG A 171 -45.50 -45.08 -28.63
CA ARG A 171 -46.35 -45.87 -27.73
C ARG A 171 -47.66 -46.28 -28.39
N LEU A 172 -48.30 -45.39 -29.13
CA LEU A 172 -49.52 -45.70 -29.88
C LEU A 172 -49.25 -46.74 -30.98
N GLU A 173 -48.13 -46.64 -31.68
CA GLU A 173 -47.71 -47.63 -32.68
C GLU A 173 -47.45 -49.01 -32.05
N VAL A 174 -46.74 -49.05 -30.91
CA VAL A 174 -46.54 -50.28 -30.15
C VAL A 174 -47.88 -50.87 -29.70
N GLU A 175 -48.84 -50.03 -29.30
CA GLU A 175 -50.18 -50.48 -28.92
C GLU A 175 -50.97 -51.03 -30.12
N ASP A 176 -50.87 -50.41 -31.30
CA ASP A 176 -51.48 -50.92 -32.54
C ASP A 176 -50.87 -52.27 -32.94
N LEU A 177 -49.54 -52.39 -32.89
CA LEU A 177 -48.84 -53.64 -33.16
C LEU A 177 -49.24 -54.74 -32.17
N ARG A 178 -49.40 -54.41 -30.89
CA ARG A 178 -49.91 -55.35 -29.88
C ARG A 178 -51.33 -55.81 -30.19
N LYS A 179 -52.24 -54.89 -30.59
CA LYS A 179 -53.61 -55.25 -31.00
C LYS A 179 -53.61 -56.16 -32.23
N ARG A 180 -52.75 -55.87 -33.23
CA ARG A 180 -52.59 -56.74 -34.41
C ARG A 180 -52.07 -58.12 -34.04
N LEU A 181 -51.10 -58.20 -33.13
CA LEU A 181 -50.59 -59.46 -32.60
C LEU A 181 -51.70 -60.23 -31.90
N GLU A 182 -52.47 -59.59 -31.02
CA GLU A 182 -53.60 -60.23 -30.33
C GLU A 182 -54.67 -60.75 -31.32
N ILE A 183 -54.96 -60.01 -32.38
CA ILE A 183 -55.84 -60.48 -33.47
C ILE A 183 -55.24 -61.68 -34.18
N ALA A 184 -53.94 -61.66 -34.51
CA ALA A 184 -53.27 -62.79 -35.15
C ALA A 184 -53.25 -64.03 -34.25
N ASP A 185 -53.02 -63.86 -32.95
CA ASP A 185 -53.08 -64.93 -31.95
C ASP A 185 -54.49 -65.51 -31.84
N LEU A 186 -55.53 -64.66 -31.85
CA LEU A 186 -56.92 -65.10 -31.90
C LEU A 186 -57.24 -65.86 -33.20
N MET A 187 -56.72 -65.41 -34.35
CA MET A 187 -56.86 -66.13 -35.62
C MET A 187 -56.17 -67.49 -35.58
N LEU A 188 -54.95 -67.57 -35.02
CA LEU A 188 -54.25 -68.84 -34.81
C LEU A 188 -55.04 -69.77 -33.87
N GLN A 189 -55.60 -69.22 -32.80
CA GLN A 189 -56.42 -69.97 -31.85
C GLN A 189 -57.74 -70.44 -32.49
N GLN A 190 -58.37 -69.64 -33.37
CA GLN A 190 -59.54 -70.04 -34.14
C GLN A 190 -59.20 -71.12 -35.18
N CYS A 191 -58.07 -71.00 -35.89
CA CYS A 191 -57.57 -72.05 -36.76
C CYS A 191 -57.30 -73.35 -35.99
N SER A 192 -56.79 -73.25 -34.76
CA SER A 192 -56.55 -74.40 -33.87
C SER A 192 -57.84 -75.01 -33.31
N ASN A 193 -58.91 -74.23 -33.16
CA ASN A 193 -60.16 -74.66 -32.54
C ASN A 193 -61.27 -75.03 -33.56
N GLN A 194 -61.18 -74.56 -34.81
CA GLN A 194 -62.14 -74.85 -35.89
C GLN A 194 -61.63 -75.92 -36.88
N SER A 195 -60.41 -76.40 -36.71
CA SER A 195 -59.92 -77.53 -37.48
C SER A 195 -60.52 -78.83 -36.98
N ASP A 196 -61.58 -79.31 -37.63
CA ASP A 196 -61.83 -80.76 -37.67
C ASP A 196 -60.50 -81.41 -38.11
N PRO A 197 -59.88 -82.27 -37.29
CA PRO A 197 -58.54 -82.79 -37.55
C PRO A 197 -58.46 -83.62 -38.84
N THR A 198 -59.60 -83.95 -39.43
CA THR A 198 -59.72 -84.64 -40.72
C THR A 198 -59.66 -83.68 -41.91
N SER A 199 -60.24 -82.47 -41.82
CA SER A 199 -60.22 -81.46 -42.90
C SER A 199 -58.84 -80.81 -43.03
N VAL A 200 -58.21 -80.46 -41.90
CA VAL A 200 -56.88 -79.84 -41.92
C VAL A 200 -55.81 -80.86 -42.29
N ASN A 201 -55.91 -82.13 -41.87
CA ASN A 201 -55.00 -83.15 -42.37
C ASN A 201 -55.17 -83.39 -43.88
N GLN A 202 -56.38 -83.40 -44.43
CA GLN A 202 -56.58 -83.52 -45.87
C GLN A 202 -56.01 -82.33 -46.63
N GLN A 203 -56.19 -81.10 -46.13
CA GLN A 203 -55.68 -79.89 -46.77
C GLN A 203 -54.16 -79.76 -46.64
N VAL A 204 -53.58 -80.15 -45.50
CA VAL A 204 -52.13 -80.25 -45.29
C VAL A 204 -51.52 -81.34 -46.15
N GLN A 205 -52.19 -82.48 -46.33
CA GLN A 205 -51.73 -83.56 -47.19
C GLN A 205 -51.80 -83.20 -48.68
N LEU A 206 -52.82 -82.41 -49.09
CA LEU A 206 -52.88 -81.82 -50.43
C LEU A 206 -51.78 -80.78 -50.65
N LEU A 207 -51.55 -79.86 -49.71
CA LEU A 207 -50.48 -78.87 -49.80
C LEU A 207 -49.08 -79.49 -49.75
N LEU A 208 -48.89 -80.56 -48.97
CA LEU A 208 -47.65 -81.35 -49.00
C LEU A 208 -47.45 -82.04 -50.34
N GLY A 209 -48.52 -82.58 -50.94
CA GLY A 209 -48.49 -83.15 -52.28
C GLY A 209 -48.16 -82.10 -53.36
N GLU A 210 -48.78 -80.93 -53.31
CA GLU A 210 -48.50 -79.81 -54.22
C GLU A 210 -47.09 -79.27 -54.04
N LYS A 211 -46.61 -79.13 -52.79
CA LYS A 211 -45.22 -78.78 -52.49
C LYS A 211 -44.26 -79.80 -53.10
N GLN A 212 -44.53 -81.09 -52.90
CA GLN A 212 -43.67 -82.16 -53.41
C GLN A 212 -43.67 -82.20 -54.94
N GLN A 213 -44.81 -81.96 -55.59
CA GLN A 213 -44.92 -81.83 -57.05
C GLN A 213 -44.17 -80.60 -57.58
N LEU A 214 -44.25 -79.46 -56.88
CA LEU A 214 -43.49 -78.26 -57.24
C LEU A 214 -41.99 -78.47 -57.04
N GLU A 215 -41.58 -79.19 -55.99
CA GLU A 215 -40.19 -79.57 -55.75
C GLU A 215 -39.67 -80.51 -56.82
N GLU A 216 -40.46 -81.52 -57.23
CA GLU A 216 -40.14 -82.40 -58.36
C GLU A 216 -40.06 -81.62 -59.67
N HIS A 217 -40.99 -80.70 -59.93
CA HIS A 217 -40.96 -79.87 -61.13
C HIS A 217 -39.75 -78.92 -61.13
N ASN A 218 -39.40 -78.34 -59.98
CA ASN A 218 -38.22 -77.50 -59.84
C ASN A 218 -36.93 -78.30 -60.06
N HIS A 219 -36.89 -79.53 -59.53
CA HIS A 219 -35.78 -80.45 -59.76
C HIS A 219 -35.65 -80.80 -61.26
N GLN A 220 -36.75 -81.12 -61.93
CA GLN A 220 -36.78 -81.38 -63.38
C GLN A 220 -36.33 -80.16 -64.20
N LEU A 221 -36.73 -78.95 -63.79
CA LEU A 221 -36.27 -77.71 -64.43
C LEU A 221 -34.77 -77.49 -64.20
N MET A 222 -34.26 -77.77 -63.00
CA MET A 222 -32.83 -77.69 -62.72
C MET A 222 -32.03 -78.73 -63.51
N GLU A 223 -32.53 -79.95 -63.64
CA GLU A 223 -31.92 -80.98 -64.47
C GLU A 223 -31.93 -80.57 -65.95
N SER A 224 -33.03 -80.00 -66.45
CA SER A 224 -33.11 -79.48 -67.81
C SER A 224 -32.14 -78.32 -68.05
N ILE A 225 -32.02 -77.38 -67.10
CA ILE A 225 -31.04 -76.29 -67.18
C ILE A 225 -29.61 -76.85 -67.16
N ALA A 226 -29.33 -77.83 -66.31
CA ALA A 226 -28.01 -78.47 -66.26
C ALA A 226 -27.70 -79.19 -67.58
N GLN A 227 -28.66 -79.90 -68.17
CA GLN A 227 -28.52 -80.53 -69.48
C GLN A 227 -28.23 -79.49 -70.56
N LEU A 228 -29.01 -78.41 -70.63
CA LEU A 228 -28.79 -77.32 -71.59
C LEU A 228 -27.43 -76.64 -71.40
N GLN A 229 -26.95 -76.50 -70.16
CA GLN A 229 -25.60 -76.01 -69.89
C GLN A 229 -24.52 -76.96 -70.41
N THR A 230 -24.67 -78.27 -70.17
CA THR A 230 -23.73 -79.26 -70.70
C THR A 230 -23.74 -79.31 -72.23
N GLU A 231 -24.92 -79.22 -72.87
CA GLU A 231 -25.03 -79.17 -74.32
C GLU A 231 -24.35 -77.91 -74.89
N ARG A 232 -24.62 -76.74 -74.29
CA ARG A 232 -23.92 -75.49 -74.65
C ARG A 232 -22.40 -75.65 -74.55
N ASP A 233 -21.92 -76.26 -73.46
CA ASP A 233 -20.49 -76.42 -73.22
C ASP A 233 -19.87 -77.41 -74.21
N CYS A 234 -20.52 -78.53 -74.51
CA CYS A 234 -20.10 -79.44 -75.57
C CYS A 234 -20.08 -78.76 -76.95
N TYR A 235 -21.07 -77.91 -77.27
CA TYR A 235 -21.05 -77.15 -78.52
C TYR A 235 -19.91 -76.12 -78.56
N ALA A 236 -19.61 -75.47 -77.44
CA ALA A 236 -18.49 -74.53 -77.35
C ALA A 236 -17.15 -75.26 -77.55
N GLU A 237 -16.97 -76.43 -76.92
CA GLU A 237 -15.80 -77.29 -77.11
C GLU A 237 -15.68 -77.75 -78.57
N GLN A 238 -16.77 -78.20 -79.18
CA GLN A 238 -16.78 -78.61 -80.59
C GLN A 238 -16.38 -77.46 -81.53
N ILE A 239 -16.91 -76.25 -81.33
CA ILE A 239 -16.52 -75.08 -82.13
C ILE A 239 -15.03 -74.75 -81.93
N GLN A 240 -14.52 -74.89 -80.71
CA GLN A 240 -13.11 -74.66 -80.42
C GLN A 240 -12.21 -75.71 -81.08
N GLU A 241 -12.62 -76.97 -81.10
CA GLU A 241 -11.91 -78.07 -81.77
C GLU A 241 -11.97 -77.95 -83.29
N GLU A 242 -13.13 -77.64 -83.86
CA GLU A 242 -13.26 -77.30 -85.28
C GLU A 242 -12.36 -76.11 -85.63
N GLY A 243 -12.34 -75.06 -84.81
CA GLY A 243 -11.43 -73.93 -84.95
C GLY A 243 -9.95 -74.34 -84.92
N ARG A 244 -9.58 -75.28 -84.03
CA ARG A 244 -8.23 -75.87 -83.98
C ARG A 244 -7.91 -76.66 -85.25
N VAL A 245 -8.81 -77.53 -85.71
CA VAL A 245 -8.63 -78.32 -86.93
C VAL A 245 -8.50 -77.42 -88.15
N TRP A 246 -9.30 -76.36 -88.26
CA TRP A 246 -9.19 -75.38 -89.34
C TRP A 246 -7.85 -74.62 -89.27
N LYS A 247 -7.38 -74.29 -88.07
CA LYS A 247 -6.06 -73.68 -87.87
C LYS A 247 -4.95 -74.63 -88.33
N ASP A 248 -4.96 -75.88 -87.88
CA ASP A 248 -3.96 -76.89 -88.26
C ASP A 248 -3.99 -77.16 -89.76
N LYS A 249 -5.19 -77.23 -90.36
CA LYS A 249 -5.34 -77.41 -91.82
C LYS A 249 -4.83 -76.21 -92.59
N THR A 250 -5.02 -75.00 -92.07
CA THR A 250 -4.46 -73.77 -92.65
C THR A 250 -2.94 -73.79 -92.56
N GLU A 251 -2.36 -74.17 -91.42
CA GLU A 251 -0.91 -74.32 -91.23
C GLU A 251 -0.32 -75.44 -92.12
N GLN A 252 -1.02 -76.56 -92.28
CA GLN A 252 -0.62 -77.64 -93.20
C GLN A 252 -0.65 -77.18 -94.67
N LEU A 253 -1.66 -76.41 -95.08
CA LEU A 253 -1.70 -75.82 -96.42
C LEU A 253 -0.59 -74.78 -96.58
N LEU A 254 -0.32 -73.98 -95.55
CA LEU A 254 0.76 -72.98 -95.56
C LEU A 254 2.14 -73.64 -95.72
N THR A 255 2.38 -74.74 -94.99
CA THR A 255 3.62 -75.51 -95.09
C THR A 255 3.74 -76.25 -96.42
N GLN A 256 2.65 -76.78 -96.98
CA GLN A 256 2.65 -77.32 -98.35
C GLN A 256 2.97 -76.24 -99.39
N VAL A 257 2.38 -75.05 -99.28
CA VAL A 257 2.69 -73.92 -100.17
C VAL A 257 4.15 -73.47 -100.01
N SER A 258 4.69 -73.48 -98.79
CA SER A 258 6.11 -73.18 -98.53
C SER A 258 7.03 -74.24 -99.15
N LEU A 259 6.73 -75.52 -99.00
CA LEU A 259 7.53 -76.61 -99.59
C LEU A 259 7.48 -76.56 -101.12
N VAL A 260 6.29 -76.32 -101.70
CA VAL A 260 6.15 -76.13 -103.15
C VAL A 260 6.87 -74.87 -103.61
N ALA A 261 6.85 -73.77 -102.85
CA ALA A 261 7.61 -72.58 -103.16
C ALA A 261 9.12 -72.86 -103.14
N GLU A 262 9.62 -73.57 -102.13
CA GLU A 262 11.04 -73.96 -102.06
C GLU A 262 11.44 -74.96 -103.16
N GLU A 263 10.59 -75.93 -103.52
CA GLU A 263 10.82 -76.83 -104.68
C GLU A 263 10.82 -76.06 -105.99
N ARG A 264 9.95 -75.06 -106.12
CA ARG A 264 9.91 -74.18 -107.28
C ARG A 264 11.16 -73.31 -107.36
N ASP A 265 11.66 -72.81 -106.23
CA ASP A 265 12.91 -72.05 -106.15
C ASP A 265 14.15 -72.93 -106.39
N ARG A 266 14.13 -74.21 -105.97
CA ARG A 266 15.15 -75.22 -106.35
C ARG A 266 15.11 -75.53 -107.85
N ASN A 267 13.91 -75.64 -108.44
CA ASN A 267 13.75 -75.82 -109.89
C ASN A 267 14.09 -74.56 -110.69
N ILE A 268 13.83 -73.35 -110.18
CA ILE A 268 14.35 -72.08 -110.72
C ILE A 268 15.89 -72.15 -110.78
N MET A 269 16.52 -72.58 -109.68
CA MET A 269 17.98 -72.67 -109.58
C MET A 269 18.57 -73.73 -110.54
N LEU A 270 17.93 -74.91 -110.66
CA LEU A 270 18.34 -75.97 -111.59
C LEU A 270 18.10 -75.61 -113.08
N LEU A 271 16.98 -74.97 -113.42
CA LEU A 271 16.70 -74.50 -114.79
C LEU A 271 17.57 -73.29 -115.19
N SER A 272 18.02 -72.47 -114.22
CA SER A 272 19.02 -71.44 -114.46
C SER A 272 20.44 -72.03 -114.66
N GLN A 273 20.74 -73.19 -114.07
CA GLN A 273 21.98 -73.94 -114.32
C GLN A 273 21.95 -74.75 -115.63
N GLU A 274 20.80 -75.27 -116.07
CA GLU A 274 20.68 -76.04 -117.33
C GLU A 274 20.52 -75.17 -118.59
N ARG A 275 20.17 -73.87 -118.47
CA ARG A 275 20.06 -72.95 -119.63
C ARG A 275 21.35 -72.23 -120.02
N GLU A 276 22.43 -72.36 -119.23
CA GLU A 276 23.75 -71.78 -119.53
C GLU A 276 24.80 -72.80 -120.03
N ALA A 277 24.41 -74.04 -120.37
CA ALA A 277 25.31 -75.03 -120.96
C ALA A 277 24.66 -75.82 -122.12
N LEU A 278 25.11 -75.52 -123.35
CA LEU A 278 24.99 -76.27 -124.63
C LEU A 278 23.64 -76.08 -125.36
N ASP A 279 23.47 -75.35 -126.46
CA ASP A 279 24.29 -74.84 -127.57
C ASP A 279 25.21 -75.87 -128.30
N ASN A 280 24.79 -76.17 -129.54
CA ASN A 280 25.45 -76.92 -130.63
C ASN A 280 25.42 -78.46 -130.63
N ALA A 281 24.65 -79.02 -131.60
CA ALA A 281 25.12 -79.84 -132.74
C ALA A 281 24.20 -81.04 -133.10
N GLU A 282 23.59 -80.98 -134.29
CA GLU A 282 23.22 -82.13 -135.17
C GLU A 282 24.50 -82.93 -135.58
N PRO A 283 24.50 -84.15 -136.24
CA PRO A 283 23.47 -84.75 -137.09
C PRO A 283 23.31 -86.31 -137.13
N GLN A 284 22.14 -86.72 -137.65
CA GLN A 284 21.78 -87.80 -138.61
C GLN A 284 22.53 -89.16 -138.71
N SER A 285 21.73 -90.25 -138.73
CA SER A 285 21.45 -91.18 -139.89
C SER A 285 20.71 -92.42 -139.32
N SER A 286 19.71 -93.10 -139.90
CA SER A 286 19.20 -93.27 -141.26
C SER A 286 17.77 -93.85 -141.23
N GLY A 287 16.90 -93.38 -142.14
CA GLY A 287 15.88 -94.19 -142.84
C GLY A 287 14.51 -94.46 -142.17
N PRO A 288 13.37 -94.35 -142.89
CA PRO A 288 12.08 -93.96 -142.31
C PRO A 288 11.07 -95.11 -142.14
N SER A 289 10.15 -94.99 -141.18
CA SER A 289 8.83 -95.67 -141.20
C SER A 289 7.93 -95.14 -140.07
N GLU A 290 6.73 -94.61 -140.38
CA GLU A 290 5.50 -94.33 -139.57
C GLU A 290 5.57 -93.77 -138.12
N SER A 291 6.70 -93.82 -137.43
CA SER A 291 6.92 -93.28 -136.08
C SER A 291 7.17 -91.76 -136.07
N GLU A 292 7.49 -91.16 -137.22
CA GLU A 292 7.90 -89.75 -137.36
C GLU A 292 6.70 -88.78 -137.25
N VAL A 293 5.51 -89.19 -137.66
CA VAL A 293 4.28 -88.39 -137.48
C VAL A 293 3.82 -88.42 -136.01
N ALA A 294 3.90 -89.59 -135.36
CA ALA A 294 3.62 -89.72 -133.94
C ALA A 294 4.61 -88.90 -133.08
N LEU A 295 5.88 -88.81 -133.50
CA LEU A 295 6.87 -87.95 -132.84
C LEU A 295 6.59 -86.45 -133.04
N GLN A 296 6.11 -86.04 -134.22
CA GLN A 296 5.77 -84.64 -134.50
C GLN A 296 4.53 -84.19 -133.71
N GLU A 297 3.52 -85.04 -133.60
CA GLU A 297 2.37 -84.79 -132.72
C GLU A 297 2.80 -84.78 -131.25
N ALA A 298 3.64 -85.72 -130.82
CA ALA A 298 4.20 -85.74 -129.47
C ALA A 298 5.07 -84.50 -129.17
N LEU A 299 5.84 -83.99 -130.13
CA LEU A 299 6.62 -82.76 -129.97
C LEU A 299 5.71 -81.53 -129.85
N ASN A 300 4.62 -81.48 -130.62
CA ASN A 300 3.66 -80.38 -130.53
C ASN A 300 2.89 -80.41 -129.20
N THR A 301 2.48 -81.59 -128.71
CA THR A 301 1.86 -81.71 -127.38
C THR A 301 2.85 -81.35 -126.29
N LEU A 302 4.11 -81.79 -126.38
CA LEU A 302 5.16 -81.44 -125.42
C LEU A 302 5.45 -79.93 -125.43
N HIS A 303 5.36 -79.27 -126.59
CA HIS A 303 5.52 -77.81 -126.69
C HIS A 303 4.36 -77.07 -126.01
N GLN A 304 3.13 -77.52 -126.23
CA GLN A 304 1.95 -76.96 -125.56
C GLN A 304 2.01 -77.18 -124.04
N GLU A 305 2.46 -78.36 -123.60
CA GLU A 305 2.68 -78.67 -122.18
C GLU A 305 3.76 -77.79 -121.57
N LYS A 306 4.87 -77.56 -122.29
CA LYS A 306 5.94 -76.65 -121.86
C LYS A 306 5.43 -75.21 -121.74
N ASP A 307 4.70 -74.71 -122.72
CA ASP A 307 4.16 -73.33 -122.68
C ASP A 307 3.10 -73.18 -121.58
N ALA A 308 2.27 -74.21 -121.35
CA ALA A 308 1.35 -74.26 -120.23
C ALA A 308 2.08 -74.27 -118.86
N LEU A 309 3.16 -75.05 -118.73
CA LEU A 309 4.00 -75.08 -117.53
C LEU A 309 4.65 -73.72 -117.27
N ILE A 310 5.17 -73.06 -118.32
CA ILE A 310 5.78 -71.73 -118.22
C ILE A 310 4.74 -70.71 -117.77
N ALA A 311 3.53 -70.73 -118.33
CA ALA A 311 2.45 -69.84 -117.93
C ALA A 311 2.04 -70.07 -116.46
N GLN A 312 1.93 -71.34 -116.03
CA GLN A 312 1.60 -71.71 -114.66
C GLN A 312 2.68 -71.26 -113.66
N TYR A 313 3.95 -71.44 -114.02
CA TYR A 313 5.07 -70.98 -113.21
C TYR A 313 5.17 -69.45 -113.15
N GLN A 314 4.90 -68.75 -114.26
CA GLN A 314 4.81 -67.28 -114.25
C GLN A 314 3.64 -66.79 -113.39
N ALA A 315 2.51 -67.50 -113.37
CA ALA A 315 1.41 -67.20 -112.45
C ALA A 315 1.85 -67.41 -110.99
N GLN A 316 2.49 -68.52 -110.67
CA GLN A 316 3.04 -68.79 -109.32
C GLN A 316 4.10 -67.76 -108.89
N LEU A 317 4.91 -67.23 -109.81
CA LEU A 317 5.85 -66.14 -109.50
C LEU A 317 5.08 -64.88 -109.10
N ARG A 318 4.05 -64.50 -109.87
CA ARG A 318 3.21 -63.34 -109.55
C ARG A 318 2.47 -63.52 -108.23
N ASP A 319 1.97 -64.72 -107.95
CA ASP A 319 1.29 -65.03 -106.69
C ASP A 319 2.27 -64.98 -105.51
N ASN A 320 3.50 -65.50 -105.66
CA ASN A 320 4.54 -65.44 -104.63
C ASN A 320 5.03 -64.01 -104.37
N GLU A 321 5.18 -63.19 -105.43
CA GLU A 321 5.45 -61.75 -105.31
C GLU A 321 4.32 -61.02 -104.58
N GLN A 322 3.06 -61.35 -104.88
CA GLN A 322 1.91 -60.77 -104.17
C GLN A 322 1.88 -61.19 -102.70
N LEU A 323 2.14 -62.46 -102.38
CA LEU A 323 2.22 -62.95 -101.01
C LEU A 323 3.36 -62.30 -100.23
N SER A 324 4.53 -62.13 -100.85
CA SER A 324 5.67 -61.45 -100.23
C SER A 324 5.36 -59.98 -99.95
N ARG A 325 4.67 -59.28 -100.87
CA ARG A 325 4.17 -57.92 -100.62
C ARG A 325 3.20 -57.89 -99.44
N LEU A 326 2.24 -58.82 -99.38
CA LEU A 326 1.31 -58.92 -98.26
C LEU A 326 2.00 -59.24 -96.93
N CYS A 327 3.02 -60.11 -96.91
CA CYS A 327 3.82 -60.39 -95.72
C CYS A 327 4.54 -59.13 -95.23
N VAL A 328 5.19 -58.38 -96.13
CA VAL A 328 5.86 -57.11 -95.78
C VAL A 328 4.85 -56.06 -95.30
N GLU A 329 3.68 -55.97 -95.92
CA GLU A 329 2.60 -55.09 -95.45
C GLU A 329 2.09 -55.48 -94.06
N GLN A 330 1.99 -56.78 -93.75
CA GLN A 330 1.60 -57.24 -92.41
C GLN A 330 2.71 -57.02 -91.38
N GLU A 331 3.97 -57.25 -91.71
CA GLU A 331 5.12 -56.98 -90.84
C GLU A 331 5.24 -55.48 -90.52
N THR A 332 5.09 -54.62 -91.54
CA THR A 332 5.09 -53.16 -91.34
C THR A 332 3.92 -52.73 -90.46
N ARG A 333 2.71 -53.26 -90.72
CA ARG A 333 1.54 -53.01 -89.87
C ARG A 333 1.72 -53.49 -88.44
N MET A 334 2.31 -54.67 -88.23
CA MET A 334 2.63 -55.19 -86.90
C MET A 334 3.66 -54.30 -86.20
N GLY A 335 4.73 -53.91 -86.88
CA GLY A 335 5.73 -53.00 -86.33
C GLY A 335 5.18 -51.59 -86.04
N GLU A 336 4.18 -51.11 -86.78
CA GLU A 336 3.47 -49.87 -86.47
C GLU A 336 2.60 -50.00 -85.21
N MET A 337 1.89 -51.11 -85.06
CA MET A 337 1.10 -51.42 -83.86
C MET A 337 1.99 -51.58 -82.63
N GLU A 338 3.14 -52.25 -82.74
CA GLU A 338 4.13 -52.37 -81.67
C GLU A 338 4.63 -50.99 -81.22
N ARG A 339 5.04 -50.13 -82.16
CA ARG A 339 5.45 -48.74 -81.83
C ARG A 339 4.31 -47.93 -81.21
N GLN A 340 3.06 -48.18 -81.61
CA GLN A 340 1.91 -47.52 -81.00
C GLN A 340 1.69 -47.98 -79.55
N VAL A 341 1.84 -49.27 -79.27
CA VAL A 341 1.80 -49.82 -77.92
C VAL A 341 2.95 -49.27 -77.08
N GLU A 342 4.18 -49.24 -77.60
CA GLU A 342 5.33 -48.65 -76.90
C GLU A 342 5.11 -47.17 -76.55
N ARG A 343 4.58 -46.37 -77.48
CA ARG A 343 4.21 -44.97 -77.19
C ARG A 343 3.14 -44.87 -76.11
N GLN A 344 2.11 -45.73 -76.14
CA GLN A 344 1.07 -45.73 -75.10
C GLN A 344 1.59 -46.15 -73.74
N VAL A 345 2.54 -47.09 -73.69
CA VAL A 345 3.22 -47.50 -72.45
C VAL A 345 4.06 -46.35 -71.91
N GLN A 346 4.86 -45.69 -72.76
CA GLN A 346 5.65 -44.51 -72.38
C GLN A 346 4.77 -43.36 -71.89
N GLU A 347 3.69 -43.03 -72.61
CA GLU A 347 2.71 -42.04 -72.14
C GLU A 347 2.06 -42.44 -70.81
N GLY A 348 1.82 -43.74 -70.59
CA GLY A 348 1.33 -44.27 -69.33
C GLY A 348 2.33 -44.08 -68.19
N ASP A 349 3.61 -44.34 -68.44
CA ASP A 349 4.71 -44.12 -67.49
C ASP A 349 4.92 -42.64 -67.17
N ASP A 350 4.88 -41.77 -68.18
CA ASP A 350 4.99 -40.32 -68.00
C ASP A 350 3.80 -39.76 -67.22
N ARG A 351 2.57 -40.24 -67.49
CA ARG A 351 1.39 -39.90 -66.68
C ARG A 351 1.54 -40.37 -65.23
N ARG A 352 2.08 -41.57 -64.99
CA ARG A 352 2.35 -42.07 -63.63
C ARG A 352 3.36 -41.19 -62.90
N ARG A 353 4.49 -40.86 -63.53
CA ARG A 353 5.52 -39.96 -62.96
C ARG A 353 4.95 -38.59 -62.63
N MET A 354 4.19 -37.97 -63.54
CA MET A 354 3.54 -36.69 -63.27
C MET A 354 2.55 -36.76 -62.09
N LEU A 355 1.81 -37.87 -61.94
CA LEU A 355 0.93 -38.06 -60.80
C LEU A 355 1.70 -38.23 -59.48
N GLU A 356 2.82 -38.95 -59.50
CA GLU A 356 3.72 -39.10 -58.35
C GLU A 356 4.33 -37.75 -57.94
N ASP A 357 4.81 -36.95 -58.90
CA ASP A 357 5.34 -35.61 -58.66
C ASP A 357 4.25 -34.68 -58.08
N VAL A 358 3.04 -34.68 -58.64
CA VAL A 358 1.91 -33.90 -58.12
C VAL A 358 1.50 -34.37 -56.72
N GLN A 359 1.54 -35.66 -56.42
CA GLN A 359 1.27 -36.18 -55.08
C GLN A 359 2.35 -35.76 -54.08
N SER A 360 3.63 -35.82 -54.48
CA SER A 360 4.77 -35.36 -53.69
C SER A 360 4.69 -33.86 -53.40
N ASP A 361 4.40 -33.04 -54.42
CA ASP A 361 4.20 -31.60 -54.30
C ASP A 361 2.99 -31.28 -53.41
N LYS A 362 1.88 -32.01 -53.59
CA LYS A 362 0.72 -31.87 -52.70
C LYS A 362 1.07 -32.18 -51.25
N ALA A 363 1.86 -33.23 -50.99
CA ALA A 363 2.31 -33.56 -49.64
C ALA A 363 3.22 -32.47 -49.06
N THR A 364 4.15 -31.94 -49.87
CA THR A 364 5.07 -30.87 -49.48
C THR A 364 4.32 -29.57 -49.19
N ILE A 365 3.42 -29.16 -50.08
CA ILE A 365 2.55 -27.99 -49.91
C ILE A 365 1.66 -28.18 -48.68
N SER A 366 1.07 -29.37 -48.49
CA SER A 366 0.24 -29.64 -47.31
C SER A 366 1.03 -29.49 -46.01
N ARG A 367 2.28 -29.98 -45.95
CA ARG A 367 3.18 -29.78 -44.81
C ARG A 367 3.55 -28.31 -44.61
N ALA A 368 3.84 -27.56 -45.67
CA ALA A 368 4.13 -26.14 -45.58
C ALA A 368 2.91 -25.32 -45.14
N LEU A 369 1.71 -25.68 -45.59
CA LEU A 369 0.45 -25.04 -45.20
C LEU A 369 0.11 -25.33 -43.73
N THR A 370 0.30 -26.56 -43.26
CA THR A 370 0.10 -26.88 -41.83
C THR A 370 1.10 -26.13 -40.96
N GLN A 371 2.38 -26.05 -41.36
CA GLN A 371 3.39 -25.25 -40.66
C GLN A 371 3.04 -23.75 -40.63
N ASN A 372 2.60 -23.19 -41.76
CA ASN A 372 2.15 -21.78 -41.79
C ASN A 372 0.91 -21.55 -40.93
N ARG A 373 0.01 -22.52 -40.86
CA ARG A 373 -1.16 -22.45 -39.98
C ARG A 373 -0.72 -22.47 -38.52
N THR A 374 0.16 -23.39 -38.12
CA THR A 374 0.69 -23.45 -36.76
C THR A 374 1.46 -22.19 -36.37
N LEU A 375 2.23 -21.59 -37.31
CA LEU A 375 2.93 -20.32 -37.06
C LEU A 375 1.95 -19.15 -36.88
N LYS A 376 0.87 -19.11 -37.67
CA LYS A 376 -0.21 -18.12 -37.50
C LYS A 376 -0.93 -18.29 -36.17
N ASP A 377 -1.21 -19.54 -35.78
CA ASP A 377 -1.85 -19.85 -34.50
C ASP A 377 -0.94 -19.43 -33.33
N GLN A 378 0.36 -19.76 -33.39
CA GLN A 378 1.35 -19.29 -32.41
C GLN A 378 1.48 -17.76 -32.36
N LEU A 379 1.45 -17.08 -33.51
CA LEU A 379 1.48 -15.61 -33.55
C LEU A 379 0.21 -15.02 -32.93
N ALA A 380 -0.95 -15.61 -33.19
CA ALA A 380 -2.22 -15.20 -32.58
C ALA A 380 -2.23 -15.43 -31.07
N GLU A 381 -1.69 -16.56 -30.60
CA GLU A 381 -1.50 -16.84 -29.17
C GLU A 381 -0.58 -15.82 -28.50
N LEU A 382 0.55 -15.48 -29.13
CA LEU A 382 1.44 -14.44 -28.62
C LEU A 382 0.76 -13.07 -28.60
N GLN A 383 0.06 -12.68 -29.67
CA GLN A 383 -0.69 -11.42 -29.71
C GLN A 383 -1.76 -11.37 -28.62
N ASN A 384 -2.52 -12.45 -28.43
CA ASN A 384 -3.51 -12.55 -27.36
C ASN A 384 -2.84 -12.49 -25.98
N GLY A 385 -1.69 -13.14 -25.81
CA GLY A 385 -0.87 -13.06 -24.60
C GLY A 385 -0.41 -11.64 -24.30
N PHE A 386 0.08 -10.92 -25.31
CA PHE A 386 0.48 -9.51 -25.19
C PHE A 386 -0.69 -8.61 -24.82
N VAL A 387 -1.85 -8.77 -25.44
CA VAL A 387 -3.06 -7.98 -25.11
C VAL A 387 -3.49 -8.27 -23.67
N LYS A 388 -3.52 -9.54 -23.25
CA LYS A 388 -3.84 -9.93 -21.86
C LYS A 388 -2.86 -9.31 -20.87
N LEU A 389 -1.56 -9.49 -21.08
CA LEU A 389 -0.51 -8.90 -20.23
C LEU A 389 -0.57 -7.36 -20.19
N THR A 390 -0.94 -6.72 -21.30
CA THR A 390 -1.08 -5.26 -21.36
C THR A 390 -2.30 -4.80 -20.57
N ASN A 391 -3.42 -5.51 -20.69
CA ASN A 391 -4.63 -5.24 -19.92
C ASN A 391 -4.40 -5.48 -18.42
N GLU A 392 -3.80 -6.61 -18.05
CA GLU A 392 -3.41 -6.93 -16.66
C GLU A 392 -2.45 -5.88 -16.10
N ASN A 393 -1.45 -5.44 -16.87
CA ASN A 393 -0.56 -4.35 -16.43
C ASN A 393 -1.32 -3.02 -16.23
N MET A 394 -2.28 -2.71 -17.10
CA MET A 394 -3.11 -1.51 -16.96
C MET A 394 -3.98 -1.59 -15.71
N GLU A 395 -4.62 -2.73 -15.45
CA GLU A 395 -5.43 -2.99 -14.27
C GLU A 395 -4.60 -2.90 -12.99
N LEU A 396 -3.44 -3.57 -12.95
CA LEU A 396 -2.50 -3.49 -11.83
C LEU A 396 -2.00 -2.07 -11.60
N THR A 397 -1.66 -1.33 -12.67
CA THR A 397 -1.22 0.06 -12.57
C THR A 397 -2.35 0.95 -12.01
N THR A 398 -3.57 0.74 -12.47
CA THR A 398 -4.76 1.47 -12.00
C THR A 398 -5.04 1.16 -10.52
N ALA A 399 -4.97 -0.12 -10.13
CA ALA A 399 -5.12 -0.56 -8.74
C ALA A 399 -4.02 0.02 -7.84
N ILE A 400 -2.77 0.04 -8.28
CA ILE A 400 -1.67 0.68 -7.54
C ILE A 400 -1.93 2.18 -7.37
N GLN A 401 -2.40 2.87 -8.41
CA GLN A 401 -2.72 4.30 -8.32
C GLN A 401 -3.88 4.58 -7.36
N SER A 402 -4.93 3.75 -7.36
CA SER A 402 -6.03 3.88 -6.41
C SER A 402 -5.58 3.63 -4.97
N GLU A 403 -4.78 2.59 -4.74
CA GLU A 403 -4.19 2.29 -3.42
C GLU A 403 -3.28 3.43 -2.94
N GLN A 404 -2.48 4.03 -3.83
CA GLN A 404 -1.67 5.20 -3.50
C GLN A 404 -2.53 6.43 -3.14
N HIS A 405 -3.68 6.62 -3.81
CA HIS A 405 -4.62 7.68 -3.46
C HIS A 405 -5.24 7.45 -2.08
N VAL A 406 -5.70 6.23 -1.79
CA VAL A 406 -6.22 5.83 -0.47
C VAL A 406 -5.16 6.03 0.61
N LYS A 407 -3.91 5.63 0.36
CA LYS A 407 -2.79 5.86 1.28
C LYS A 407 -2.57 7.35 1.57
N LYS A 408 -2.63 8.22 0.56
CA LYS A 408 -2.52 9.67 0.75
C LYS A 408 -3.68 10.22 1.56
N GLU A 409 -4.90 9.72 1.34
CA GLU A 409 -6.07 10.15 2.09
C GLU A 409 -6.02 9.68 3.56
N LEU A 410 -5.59 8.44 3.81
CA LEU A 410 -5.35 7.93 5.15
C LEU A 410 -4.25 8.73 5.86
N ALA A 411 -3.16 9.09 5.17
CA ALA A 411 -2.12 9.94 5.73
C ALA A 411 -2.65 11.34 6.10
N ARG A 412 -3.50 11.94 5.25
CA ARG A 412 -4.18 13.22 5.56
C ARG A 412 -5.08 13.09 6.78
N ARG A 413 -5.93 12.04 6.85
CA ARG A 413 -6.82 11.80 8.01
C ARG A 413 -6.02 11.56 9.29
N MET A 414 -4.91 10.82 9.22
CA MET A 414 -3.99 10.64 10.34
C MET A 414 -3.38 11.97 10.81
N GLY A 415 -2.98 12.84 9.87
CA GLY A 415 -2.50 14.18 10.18
C GLY A 415 -3.56 15.04 10.88
N GLU A 416 -4.79 15.05 10.37
CA GLU A 416 -5.91 15.78 10.98
C GLU A 416 -6.26 15.26 12.37
N LEU A 417 -6.19 13.95 12.60
CA LEU A 417 -6.39 13.36 13.92
C LEU A 417 -5.24 13.71 14.87
N GLN A 418 -3.99 13.73 14.39
CA GLN A 418 -2.84 14.16 15.20
C GLN A 418 -2.94 15.64 15.58
N GLU A 419 -3.35 16.52 14.67
CA GLU A 419 -3.58 17.94 14.93
C GLU A 419 -4.69 18.14 15.97
N LYS A 420 -5.86 17.50 15.78
CA LYS A 420 -6.96 17.55 16.77
C LYS A 420 -6.54 17.03 18.16
N LEU A 421 -5.70 16.00 18.21
CA LEU A 421 -5.18 15.45 19.45
C LEU A 421 -4.17 16.42 20.10
N HIS A 422 -3.35 17.09 19.30
CA HIS A 422 -2.44 18.14 19.75
C HIS A 422 -3.20 19.34 20.31
N ASP A 423 -4.18 19.87 19.56
CA ASP A 423 -5.05 20.97 19.99
C ASP A 423 -5.79 20.61 21.29
N GLY A 424 -6.30 19.38 21.39
CA GLY A 424 -6.95 18.88 22.60
C GLY A 424 -6.01 18.82 23.80
N LYS A 425 -4.74 18.41 23.59
CA LYS A 425 -3.71 18.42 24.64
C LYS A 425 -3.35 19.85 25.07
N GLU A 426 -3.19 20.77 24.13
CA GLU A 426 -2.88 22.17 24.41
C GLU A 426 -4.02 22.83 25.21
N GLN A 427 -5.28 22.58 24.83
CA GLN A 427 -6.44 23.05 25.59
C GLN A 427 -6.50 22.46 27.01
N LEU A 428 -6.19 21.17 27.15
CA LEU A 428 -6.13 20.52 28.46
C LEU A 428 -5.02 21.11 29.33
N GLU A 429 -3.83 21.34 28.75
CA GLU A 429 -2.70 21.96 29.45
C GLU A 429 -3.03 23.40 29.87
N GLN A 430 -3.68 24.17 29.01
CA GLN A 430 -4.15 25.51 29.35
C GLN A 430 -5.16 25.48 30.49
N LYS A 431 -6.17 24.59 30.42
CA LYS A 431 -7.15 24.38 31.51
C LYS A 431 -6.48 23.94 32.81
N SER A 432 -5.41 23.14 32.74
CA SER A 432 -4.62 22.74 33.90
C SER A 432 -3.90 23.94 34.51
N LYS A 433 -3.27 24.79 33.70
CA LYS A 433 -2.63 26.04 34.15
C LYS A 433 -3.64 26.99 34.80
N ASP A 434 -4.80 27.17 34.19
CA ASP A 434 -5.88 28.00 34.73
C ASP A 434 -6.38 27.46 36.08
N SER A 435 -6.57 26.13 36.18
CA SER A 435 -6.99 25.48 37.43
C SER A 435 -5.93 25.63 38.53
N GLN A 436 -4.65 25.54 38.18
CA GLN A 436 -3.54 25.75 39.11
C GLN A 436 -3.47 27.20 39.59
N ALA A 437 -3.65 28.18 38.70
CA ALA A 437 -3.72 29.60 39.08
C ALA A 437 -4.89 29.88 40.04
N LEU A 438 -6.05 29.26 39.82
CA LEU A 438 -7.19 29.37 40.74
C LEU A 438 -6.91 28.71 42.10
N LEU A 439 -6.20 27.60 42.14
CA LEU A 439 -5.76 26.97 43.40
C LEU A 439 -4.78 27.88 44.16
N GLU A 440 -3.81 28.48 43.47
CA GLU A 440 -2.88 29.44 44.06
C GLU A 440 -3.61 30.67 44.62
N GLN A 441 -4.62 31.18 43.89
CA GLN A 441 -5.46 32.28 44.37
C GLN A 441 -6.27 31.89 45.62
N ARG A 442 -6.87 30.70 45.63
CA ARG A 442 -7.55 30.16 46.81
C ARG A 442 -6.59 30.11 48.00
N ASP A 443 -5.38 29.59 47.81
CA ASP A 443 -4.40 29.42 48.87
C ASP A 443 -3.93 30.76 49.44
N GLN A 444 -3.79 31.80 48.60
CA GLN A 444 -3.53 33.16 49.06
C GLN A 444 -4.66 33.70 49.95
N VAL A 445 -5.93 33.51 49.55
CA VAL A 445 -7.08 33.94 50.36
C VAL A 445 -7.14 33.20 51.69
N VAL A 446 -6.88 31.89 51.70
CA VAL A 446 -6.81 31.09 52.92
C VAL A 446 -5.69 31.58 53.83
N ALA A 447 -4.51 31.89 53.29
CA ALA A 447 -3.40 32.45 54.05
C ALA A 447 -3.76 33.82 54.67
N HIS A 448 -4.43 34.70 53.92
CA HIS A 448 -4.91 35.98 54.45
C HIS A 448 -5.96 35.81 55.57
N LEU A 449 -6.89 34.87 55.41
CA LEU A 449 -7.87 34.55 56.45
C LEU A 449 -7.20 33.98 57.71
N GLN A 450 -6.21 33.09 57.56
CA GLN A 450 -5.44 32.55 58.69
C GLN A 450 -4.69 33.66 59.43
N GLN A 451 -4.07 34.60 58.72
CA GLN A 451 -3.41 35.77 59.33
C GLN A 451 -4.40 36.63 60.11
N TYR A 452 -5.59 36.87 59.56
CA TYR A 452 -6.64 37.63 60.24
C TYR A 452 -7.14 36.91 61.50
N CYS A 453 -7.43 35.61 61.41
CA CYS A 453 -7.82 34.80 62.58
C CYS A 453 -6.75 34.83 63.67
N ALA A 454 -5.47 34.69 63.31
CA ALA A 454 -4.37 34.76 64.26
C ALA A 454 -4.29 36.13 64.96
N ALA A 455 -4.41 37.24 64.19
CA ALA A 455 -4.42 38.59 64.74
C ALA A 455 -5.62 38.86 65.67
N TYR A 456 -6.80 38.30 65.34
CA TYR A 456 -7.96 38.38 66.22
C TYR A 456 -7.74 37.60 67.52
N GLN A 457 -7.10 36.44 67.44
CA GLN A 457 -6.82 35.61 68.61
C GLN A 457 -5.80 36.28 69.54
N THR A 458 -4.78 36.95 69.00
CA THR A 458 -3.85 37.75 69.81
C THR A 458 -4.56 38.92 70.48
N LEU A 459 -5.39 39.67 69.75
CA LEU A 459 -6.16 40.78 70.30
C LEU A 459 -7.12 40.33 71.41
N ALA A 460 -7.78 39.17 71.23
CA ALA A 460 -8.64 38.59 72.25
C ALA A 460 -7.85 38.24 73.53
N SER A 461 -6.67 37.64 73.38
CA SER A 461 -5.80 37.31 74.52
C SER A 461 -5.28 38.56 75.25
N GLU A 462 -4.92 39.62 74.53
CA GLU A 462 -4.54 40.91 75.12
C GLU A 462 -5.70 41.54 75.90
N ARG A 463 -6.91 41.49 75.34
CA ARG A 463 -8.13 41.97 76.02
C ARG A 463 -8.39 41.20 77.31
N GLU A 464 -8.25 39.88 77.29
CA GLU A 464 -8.37 39.04 78.49
C GLU A 464 -7.31 39.39 79.53
N GLN A 465 -6.05 39.58 79.12
CA GLN A 465 -4.97 40.00 80.03
C GLN A 465 -5.25 41.35 80.69
N ILE A 466 -5.70 42.34 79.92
CA ILE A 466 -6.09 43.66 80.45
C ILE A 466 -7.25 43.52 81.44
N HIS A 467 -8.24 42.68 81.13
CA HIS A 467 -9.36 42.43 82.05
C HIS A 467 -8.89 41.82 83.38
N HIS A 468 -7.99 40.84 83.33
CA HIS A 468 -7.39 40.27 84.54
C HIS A 468 -6.62 41.31 85.35
N GLN A 469 -5.81 42.15 84.71
CA GLN A 469 -5.09 43.24 85.37
C GLN A 469 -6.05 44.25 86.02
N TYR A 470 -7.15 44.57 85.36
CA TYR A 470 -8.18 45.47 85.89
C TYR A 470 -8.88 44.87 87.12
N LEU A 471 -9.26 43.58 87.09
CA LEU A 471 -9.82 42.89 88.26
C LEU A 471 -8.83 42.89 89.44
N GLN A 472 -7.55 42.61 89.17
CA GLN A 472 -6.51 42.64 90.20
C GLN A 472 -6.37 44.04 90.80
N GLN A 473 -6.47 45.10 89.98
CA GLN A 473 -6.44 46.48 90.45
C GLN A 473 -7.64 46.82 91.34
N ILE A 474 -8.85 46.37 90.98
CA ILE A 474 -10.05 46.53 91.83
C ILE A 474 -9.84 45.85 93.19
N GLN A 475 -9.36 44.60 93.21
CA GLN A 475 -9.10 43.86 94.45
C GLN A 475 -8.04 44.54 95.34
N LEU A 476 -7.05 45.19 94.74
CA LEU A 476 -6.06 45.98 95.48
C LEU A 476 -6.67 47.28 96.02
N MET A 477 -7.55 47.93 95.25
CA MET A 477 -8.27 49.13 95.68
C MET A 477 -9.22 48.84 96.84
N ASP A 478 -9.98 47.74 96.76
CA ASP A 478 -10.90 47.32 97.83
C ASP A 478 -10.14 47.00 99.11
N ARG A 479 -8.98 46.34 99.01
CA ARG A 479 -8.08 46.13 100.16
C ARG A 479 -7.59 47.44 100.76
N LEU A 480 -7.13 48.38 99.93
CA LEU A 480 -6.67 49.68 100.40
C LEU A 480 -7.80 50.48 101.06
N GLN A 481 -9.02 50.44 100.53
CA GLN A 481 -10.19 51.04 101.16
C GLN A 481 -10.55 50.37 102.49
N HIS A 482 -10.45 49.05 102.56
CA HIS A 482 -10.65 48.31 103.81
C HIS A 482 -9.61 48.75 104.85
N ASP A 483 -8.33 48.78 104.49
CA ASP A 483 -7.24 49.24 105.35
C ASP A 483 -7.42 50.70 105.80
N GLU A 484 -7.83 51.60 104.90
CA GLU A 484 -8.15 53.00 105.24
C GLU A 484 -9.34 53.09 106.23
N SER A 485 -10.40 52.31 106.00
CA SER A 485 -11.58 52.30 106.86
C SER A 485 -11.25 51.72 108.24
N GLN A 486 -10.46 50.65 108.30
CA GLN A 486 -9.98 50.05 109.52
C GLN A 486 -9.08 51.03 110.29
N GLY A 487 -8.18 51.72 109.59
CA GLY A 487 -7.36 52.79 110.16
C GLY A 487 -8.19 53.94 110.76
N ARG A 488 -9.28 54.36 110.09
CA ARG A 488 -10.22 55.36 110.62
C ARG A 488 -10.93 54.88 111.88
N VAL A 489 -11.44 53.64 111.89
CA VAL A 489 -12.10 53.06 113.07
C VAL A 489 -11.11 52.94 114.23
N GLN A 490 -9.88 52.50 113.98
CA GLN A 490 -8.83 52.41 115.01
C GLN A 490 -8.52 53.79 115.61
N LEU A 491 -8.43 54.83 114.76
CA LEU A 491 -8.25 56.21 115.20
C LEU A 491 -9.44 56.70 116.03
N GLU A 492 -10.67 56.39 115.63
CA GLU A 492 -11.88 56.76 116.38
C GLU A 492 -11.94 56.07 117.75
N ILE A 493 -11.56 54.80 117.85
CA ILE A 493 -11.43 54.08 119.13
C ILE A 493 -10.37 54.75 120.01
N SER A 494 -9.19 55.06 119.45
CA SER A 494 -8.12 55.72 120.21
C SER A 494 -8.53 57.13 120.68
N HIS A 495 -9.29 57.86 119.87
CA HIS A 495 -9.85 59.17 120.22
C HIS A 495 -10.88 59.06 121.34
N ASN A 496 -11.78 58.07 121.27
CA ASN A 496 -12.76 57.79 122.33
C ASN A 496 -12.10 57.38 123.64
N GLN A 497 -11.07 56.53 123.60
CA GLN A 497 -10.28 56.17 124.79
C GLN A 497 -9.57 57.39 125.38
N LEU A 498 -9.00 58.26 124.54
CA LEU A 498 -8.36 59.50 124.99
C LEU A 498 -9.37 60.47 125.60
N LYS A 499 -10.58 60.55 125.02
CA LYS A 499 -11.69 61.33 125.57
C LYS A 499 -12.15 60.78 126.92
N GLN A 500 -12.33 59.47 127.06
CA GLN A 500 -12.63 58.84 128.34
C GLN A 500 -11.53 59.11 129.37
N ALA A 501 -10.25 59.01 128.97
CA ALA A 501 -9.12 59.34 129.85
C ALA A 501 -9.12 60.83 130.27
N GLN A 502 -9.50 61.75 129.37
CA GLN A 502 -9.71 63.16 129.70
C GLN A 502 -10.86 63.35 130.68
N GLU A 503 -12.01 62.71 130.46
CA GLU A 503 -13.16 62.76 131.38
C GLU A 503 -12.80 62.19 132.76
N HIS A 504 -12.04 61.08 132.81
CA HIS A 504 -11.51 60.53 134.06
C HIS A 504 -10.52 61.48 134.74
N LEU A 505 -9.63 62.14 134.00
CA LEU A 505 -8.75 63.19 134.54
C LEU A 505 -9.54 64.38 135.08
N GLU A 506 -10.59 64.82 134.39
CA GLU A 506 -11.48 65.88 134.87
C GLU A 506 -12.21 65.47 136.16
N MET A 507 -12.68 64.22 136.26
CA MET A 507 -13.24 63.69 137.51
C MET A 507 -12.19 63.67 138.62
N LEU A 508 -10.98 63.17 138.35
CA LEU A 508 -9.90 63.18 139.33
C LEU A 508 -9.52 64.60 139.76
N VAL A 509 -9.56 65.60 138.86
CA VAL A 509 -9.35 67.00 139.21
C VAL A 509 -10.46 67.52 140.12
N LYS A 510 -11.74 67.20 139.83
CA LYS A 510 -12.88 67.54 140.69
C LYS A 510 -12.76 66.88 142.08
N ASP A 511 -12.40 65.61 142.12
CA ASP A 511 -12.17 64.87 143.36
C ASP A 511 -10.96 65.44 144.12
N ASN A 512 -9.89 65.83 143.43
CA ASN A 512 -8.73 66.47 144.05
C ASN A 512 -9.09 67.85 144.63
N ASP A 513 -9.97 68.61 143.97
CA ASP A 513 -10.46 69.89 144.48
C ASP A 513 -11.45 69.71 145.65
N GLN A 514 -12.27 68.65 145.64
CA GLN A 514 -13.09 68.23 146.79
C GLN A 514 -12.21 67.80 147.97
N LEU A 515 -11.20 66.97 147.74
CA LEU A 515 -10.22 66.57 148.75
C LEU A 515 -9.40 67.76 149.26
N LYS A 516 -9.04 68.74 148.43
CA LYS A 516 -8.42 69.99 148.89
C LYS A 516 -9.36 70.82 149.76
N ALA A 517 -10.67 70.79 149.50
CA ALA A 517 -11.67 71.46 150.32
C ALA A 517 -11.85 70.75 151.68
N GLU A 518 -11.93 69.42 151.67
CA GLU A 518 -12.01 68.58 152.88
C GLU A 518 -10.72 68.62 153.72
N VAL A 519 -9.54 68.69 153.08
CA VAL A 519 -8.23 68.87 153.75
C VAL A 519 -8.10 70.28 154.35
N LYS A 520 -8.75 71.31 153.78
CA LYS A 520 -8.82 72.65 154.37
C LYS A 520 -9.68 72.71 155.64
N GLU A 521 -10.67 71.82 155.77
CA GLU A 521 -11.59 71.74 156.91
C GLU A 521 -11.02 70.88 158.07
N LEU A 522 -10.13 69.93 157.76
CA LEU A 522 -9.50 69.03 158.73
C LEU A 522 -8.09 69.46 159.22
N LEU A 523 -7.59 70.63 158.78
CA LEU A 523 -6.32 71.23 159.22
C LEU A 523 -6.42 72.02 160.57
N ASN A 524 -7.53 71.87 161.31
CA ASN A 524 -7.75 72.40 162.67
C ASN A 524 -7.75 71.33 163.80
N SER A 525 -7.35 70.08 163.53
CA SER A 525 -7.01 69.13 164.59
C SER A 525 -6.03 68.04 164.12
N SER A 526 -4.76 68.24 164.51
CA SER A 526 -3.68 67.26 164.72
C SER A 526 -3.29 66.24 163.63
N THR A 527 -2.22 66.60 162.91
CA THR A 527 -0.97 65.86 162.63
C THR A 527 -0.94 64.34 162.33
N LEU A 528 -0.43 64.06 161.12
CA LEU A 528 0.56 63.01 160.70
C LEU A 528 0.06 61.54 160.71
N VAL A 529 0.17 60.68 159.69
CA VAL A 529 1.14 60.41 158.60
C VAL A 529 0.51 59.37 157.64
N THR A 530 0.86 59.36 156.34
CA THR A 530 1.21 58.15 155.56
C THR A 530 1.48 58.48 154.07
N SER A 531 2.52 57.87 153.50
CA SER A 531 2.70 57.56 152.07
C SER A 531 3.71 56.41 152.04
N SER A 532 3.72 55.42 151.15
CA SER A 532 3.28 55.22 149.76
C SER A 532 3.66 53.75 149.40
N ARG A 533 3.16 53.15 148.29
CA ARG A 533 3.98 52.39 147.29
C ARG A 533 3.19 51.48 146.30
N ASP A 534 3.57 51.62 145.01
CA ASP A 534 3.72 50.72 143.82
C ASP A 534 2.69 49.70 143.28
N GLN A 535 2.57 49.77 141.93
CA GLN A 535 2.73 48.75 140.83
C GLN A 535 1.68 47.68 140.47
N GLY A 536 1.66 47.39 139.15
CA GLY A 536 1.18 46.17 138.47
C GLY A 536 0.33 46.52 137.24
N ASP A 537 0.80 46.44 135.99
CA ASP A 537 1.17 45.29 135.13
C ASP A 537 -0.03 44.48 134.61
N GLY A 538 -0.05 44.14 133.30
CA GLY A 538 -0.95 43.10 132.80
C GLY A 538 -1.34 43.06 131.30
N VAL A 539 -0.76 42.08 130.62
CA VAL A 539 -1.40 40.96 129.87
C VAL A 539 -1.86 41.12 128.39
N GLU A 540 -1.45 40.08 127.65
CA GLU A 540 -1.59 39.65 126.25
C GLU A 540 -3.01 39.22 125.82
N SER A 541 -3.28 39.18 124.51
CA SER A 541 -3.62 37.95 123.72
C SER A 541 -4.54 38.18 122.51
N GLN A 542 -4.22 37.47 121.43
CA GLN A 542 -4.85 37.44 120.11
C GLN A 542 -6.23 36.73 120.07
N SER A 543 -7.06 37.09 119.09
CA SER A 543 -8.37 36.49 118.80
C SER A 543 -8.46 35.83 117.41
N LEU A 544 -9.21 34.72 117.41
CA LEU A 544 -9.67 33.85 116.32
C LEU A 544 -10.64 34.51 115.31
N GLN A 545 -10.78 33.92 114.11
CA GLN A 545 -12.04 33.82 113.34
C GLN A 545 -11.88 32.78 112.21
N GLU A 546 -12.60 31.65 112.13
CA GLU A 546 -14.02 31.33 111.86
C GLU A 546 -14.51 31.49 110.39
N SER A 547 -15.04 30.37 109.87
CA SER A 547 -15.49 29.92 108.52
C SER A 547 -16.82 30.57 108.02
N PRO A 548 -17.37 30.33 106.78
CA PRO A 548 -18.05 29.04 106.41
C PRO A 548 -18.20 28.62 104.90
N GLU A 549 -18.20 27.28 104.66
CA GLU A 549 -19.04 26.38 103.81
C GLU A 549 -19.48 26.72 102.35
N LYS A 550 -19.65 25.83 101.34
CA LYS A 550 -19.47 24.38 101.03
C LYS A 550 -19.93 24.18 99.56
N SER A 551 -19.21 23.44 98.70
CA SER A 551 -19.77 22.41 97.78
C SER A 551 -18.68 21.64 97.01
N SER A 552 -18.63 20.33 97.29
CA SER A 552 -18.01 19.20 96.56
C SER A 552 -16.73 19.44 95.76
N SER A 553 -15.62 19.55 96.49
CA SER A 553 -14.29 19.17 96.02
C SER A 553 -13.89 17.96 96.86
N ILE A 554 -13.29 16.93 96.25
CA ILE A 554 -12.56 15.88 96.97
C ILE A 554 -11.64 16.60 97.96
N VAL A 555 -11.92 16.49 99.25
CA VAL A 555 -11.07 17.07 100.28
C VAL A 555 -9.90 16.11 100.45
N ILE A 556 -8.72 16.53 99.99
CA ILE A 556 -7.47 15.87 100.36
C ILE A 556 -7.21 16.30 101.82
N PRO A 557 -7.18 15.38 102.79
CA PRO A 557 -6.80 15.71 104.16
C PRO A 557 -5.40 16.32 104.16
N GLU A 558 -5.22 17.48 104.81
CA GLU A 558 -3.94 18.21 104.77
C GLU A 558 -2.81 17.50 105.53
N ASP A 559 -3.11 16.48 106.34
CA ASP A 559 -2.12 15.64 106.99
C ASP A 559 -2.52 14.16 106.94
N PHE A 560 -1.61 13.32 106.44
CA PHE A 560 -1.68 11.86 106.55
C PHE A 560 -0.66 11.43 107.61
N GLU A 561 -1.11 10.76 108.68
CA GLU A 561 -0.22 10.36 109.77
C GLU A 561 0.70 9.19 109.36
N SER A 562 0.40 8.50 108.25
CA SER A 562 1.33 7.57 107.60
C SER A 562 1.19 7.52 106.06
N GLN A 563 2.28 7.17 105.37
CA GLN A 563 2.33 7.01 103.91
C GLN A 563 1.32 5.97 103.37
N LYS A 564 0.90 5.04 104.24
CA LYS A 564 -0.05 3.96 103.90
C LYS A 564 -1.50 4.45 103.85
N GLU A 565 -1.87 5.40 104.71
CA GLU A 565 -3.20 6.03 104.71
C GLU A 565 -3.40 6.93 103.48
N MET A 566 -2.34 7.62 103.05
CA MET A 566 -2.35 8.39 101.79
C MET A 566 -2.57 7.49 100.58
N GLU A 567 -1.88 6.35 100.50
CA GLU A 567 -2.08 5.40 99.40
C GLU A 567 -3.44 4.71 99.44
N GLU A 568 -4.00 4.45 100.63
CA GLU A 568 -5.36 3.92 100.78
C GLU A 568 -6.40 4.96 100.33
N PHE A 569 -6.25 6.23 100.71
CA PHE A 569 -7.12 7.32 100.25
C PHE A 569 -7.06 7.53 98.73
N ILE A 570 -5.86 7.53 98.13
CA ILE A 570 -5.70 7.64 96.68
C ILE A 570 -6.29 6.41 95.97
N ARG A 571 -6.10 5.20 96.52
CA ARG A 571 -6.72 3.98 95.97
C ARG A 571 -8.25 4.02 96.07
N GLU A 572 -8.82 4.50 97.17
CA GLU A 572 -10.27 4.65 97.36
C GLU A 572 -10.84 5.72 96.42
N ALA A 573 -10.18 6.87 96.28
CA ALA A 573 -10.60 7.94 95.38
C ALA A 573 -10.48 7.54 93.90
N LEU A 574 -9.43 6.79 93.54
CA LEU A 574 -9.31 6.21 92.20
C LEU A 574 -10.37 5.12 91.98
N ALA A 575 -10.63 4.24 92.96
CA ALA A 575 -11.67 3.23 92.87
C ALA A 575 -13.07 3.85 92.70
N GLN A 576 -13.34 5.00 93.35
CA GLN A 576 -14.57 5.76 93.16
C GLN A 576 -14.68 6.35 91.75
N LEU A 577 -13.61 6.97 91.23
CA LEU A 577 -13.60 7.50 89.85
C LEU A 577 -13.65 6.38 88.79
N GLU A 578 -13.03 5.25 89.05
CA GLU A 578 -13.11 4.07 88.19
C GLU A 578 -14.52 3.46 88.22
N ALA A 579 -15.17 3.41 89.38
CA ALA A 579 -16.56 2.98 89.51
C ALA A 579 -17.53 3.93 88.78
N GLU A 580 -17.35 5.24 88.88
CA GLU A 580 -18.14 6.24 88.14
C GLU A 580 -17.95 6.12 86.63
N ARG A 581 -16.70 5.90 86.18
CA ARG A 581 -16.38 5.69 84.76
C ARG A 581 -16.97 4.38 84.24
N ASP A 582 -16.90 3.30 85.03
CA ASP A 582 -17.48 2.01 84.65
C ASP A 582 -19.01 2.03 84.70
N GLU A 583 -19.62 2.82 85.58
CA GLU A 583 -21.05 3.07 85.61
C GLU A 583 -21.52 3.91 84.41
N ALA A 584 -20.80 4.96 84.04
CA ALA A 584 -21.06 5.73 82.82
C ALA A 584 -20.92 4.85 81.56
N LYS A 585 -19.94 3.95 81.55
CA LYS A 585 -19.75 2.99 80.46
C LYS A 585 -20.87 1.95 80.41
N ARG A 586 -21.32 1.42 81.55
CA ARG A 586 -22.50 0.54 81.63
C ARG A 586 -23.77 1.22 81.15
N LEU A 587 -23.99 2.48 81.51
CA LEU A 587 -25.15 3.26 81.04
C LEU A 587 -25.11 3.47 79.51
N LEU A 588 -23.92 3.68 78.94
CA LEU A 588 -23.75 3.85 77.50
C LEU A 588 -23.91 2.52 76.73
N GLU A 589 -23.43 1.42 77.31
CA GLU A 589 -23.66 0.06 76.79
C GLU A 589 -25.14 -0.34 76.90
N GLU A 590 -25.83 0.08 77.97
CA GLU A 590 -27.25 -0.15 78.17
C GLU A 590 -28.11 0.69 77.23
N GLU A 591 -27.78 1.97 77.01
CA GLU A 591 -28.37 2.80 75.94
C GLU A 591 -28.12 2.20 74.56
N HIS A 592 -26.91 1.70 74.28
CA HIS A 592 -26.63 1.03 73.01
C HIS A 592 -27.43 -0.27 72.85
N ARG A 593 -27.60 -1.04 73.93
CA ARG A 593 -28.45 -2.24 73.96
C ARG A 593 -29.92 -1.91 73.76
N LEU A 594 -30.42 -0.84 74.40
CA LEU A 594 -31.78 -0.34 74.22
C LEU A 594 -32.00 0.19 72.81
N HIS A 595 -31.02 0.87 72.22
CA HIS A 595 -31.08 1.34 70.85
C HIS A 595 -31.08 0.17 69.84
N MET A 596 -30.27 -0.87 70.09
CA MET A 596 -30.29 -2.10 69.29
C MET A 596 -31.57 -2.90 69.49
N ALA A 597 -32.14 -2.92 70.71
CA ALA A 597 -33.44 -3.53 70.98
C ALA A 597 -34.59 -2.76 70.32
N ALA A 598 -34.54 -1.43 70.30
CA ALA A 598 -35.49 -0.57 69.57
C ALA A 598 -35.36 -0.76 68.06
N ARG A 599 -34.14 -0.93 67.54
CA ARG A 599 -33.88 -1.25 66.14
C ARG A 599 -34.35 -2.66 65.76
N HIS A 600 -34.20 -3.63 66.66
CA HIS A 600 -34.75 -4.97 66.49
C HIS A 600 -36.28 -5.01 66.65
N GLN A 601 -36.87 -4.20 67.53
CA GLN A 601 -38.32 -4.03 67.62
C GLN A 601 -38.88 -3.31 66.39
N ALA A 602 -38.17 -2.33 65.83
CA ALA A 602 -38.54 -1.71 64.56
C ALA A 602 -38.43 -2.70 63.39
N ALA A 603 -37.39 -3.54 63.37
CA ALA A 603 -37.28 -4.63 62.40
C ALA A 603 -38.36 -5.70 62.59
N LEU A 604 -38.72 -6.02 63.84
CA LEU A 604 -39.79 -6.95 64.17
C LEU A 604 -41.18 -6.38 63.86
N ALA A 605 -41.40 -5.07 64.03
CA ALA A 605 -42.60 -4.36 63.61
C ALA A 605 -42.74 -4.37 62.08
N ILE A 606 -41.63 -4.20 61.34
CA ILE A 606 -41.61 -4.32 59.87
C ILE A 606 -41.90 -5.77 59.43
N SER A 607 -41.49 -6.79 60.20
CA SER A 607 -41.83 -8.19 59.90
C SER A 607 -43.22 -8.62 60.39
N LEU A 608 -43.76 -8.02 61.47
CA LEU A 608 -45.12 -8.25 61.96
C LEU A 608 -46.16 -7.55 61.07
N ASP A 609 -45.81 -6.41 60.45
CA ASP A 609 -46.58 -5.80 59.35
C ASP A 609 -46.62 -6.69 58.09
N HIS A 610 -45.78 -7.73 58.01
CA HIS A 610 -45.79 -8.71 56.92
C HIS A 610 -46.62 -9.98 57.21
N GLU A 611 -47.08 -10.21 58.45
CA GLU A 611 -47.93 -11.38 58.79
C GLU A 611 -49.41 -11.06 59.03
N HIS A 612 -49.80 -9.78 59.03
CA HIS A 612 -51.22 -9.39 58.96
C HIS A 612 -51.52 -8.60 57.69
N SER A 613 -51.51 -9.34 56.59
CA SER A 613 -52.30 -9.05 55.40
C SER A 613 -53.79 -9.05 55.75
N GLU A 614 -54.33 -7.88 56.08
CA GLU A 614 -55.64 -7.45 55.60
C GLU A 614 -55.55 -5.99 55.12
N GLY A 615 -54.90 -5.82 53.97
CA GLY A 615 -54.74 -4.53 53.31
C GLY A 615 -53.70 -4.65 52.20
N GLY A 616 -54.08 -5.32 51.10
CA GLY A 616 -53.15 -5.68 50.02
C GLY A 616 -52.27 -4.53 49.56
N VAL A 617 -50.99 -4.85 49.30
CA VAL A 617 -50.13 -4.00 48.46
C VAL A 617 -50.94 -3.65 47.21
N PRO A 618 -51.12 -2.36 46.86
CA PRO A 618 -51.89 -1.98 45.68
C PRO A 618 -51.39 -2.80 44.50
N VAL A 619 -52.30 -3.51 43.82
CA VAL A 619 -52.01 -4.42 42.71
C VAL A 619 -51.07 -3.76 41.69
N GLU A 620 -51.22 -2.44 41.53
CA GLU A 620 -50.41 -1.57 40.68
C GLU A 620 -48.92 -1.54 41.07
N VAL A 621 -48.58 -1.51 42.36
CA VAL A 621 -47.18 -1.48 42.84
C VAL A 621 -46.53 -2.86 42.70
N HIS A 622 -47.27 -3.93 43.00
CA HIS A 622 -46.78 -5.29 42.80
C HIS A 622 -46.58 -5.60 41.31
N GLN A 623 -47.52 -5.20 40.45
CA GLN A 623 -47.39 -5.32 39.00
C GLN A 623 -46.25 -4.46 38.44
N ALA A 624 -46.05 -3.25 38.95
CA ALA A 624 -44.93 -2.39 38.52
C ALA A 624 -43.57 -3.00 38.89
N LEU A 625 -43.44 -3.55 40.10
CA LEU A 625 -42.23 -4.22 40.54
C LEU A 625 -41.98 -5.53 39.78
N GLN A 626 -43.03 -6.33 39.55
CA GLN A 626 -42.94 -7.55 38.76
C GLN A 626 -42.54 -7.23 37.31
N ALA A 627 -43.13 -6.22 36.69
CA ALA A 627 -42.76 -5.78 35.34
C ALA A 627 -41.32 -5.22 35.27
N ALA A 628 -40.85 -4.54 36.31
CA ALA A 628 -39.45 -4.11 36.40
C ALA A 628 -38.49 -5.30 36.54
N MET A 629 -38.86 -6.31 37.33
CA MET A 629 -38.06 -7.52 37.54
C MET A 629 -38.03 -8.41 36.28
N GLU A 630 -39.16 -8.53 35.56
CA GLU A 630 -39.24 -9.22 34.27
C GLU A 630 -38.41 -8.51 33.20
N LYS A 631 -38.44 -7.18 33.13
CA LYS A 631 -37.57 -6.40 32.22
C LYS A 631 -36.09 -6.59 32.55
N LEU A 632 -35.74 -6.61 33.83
CA LEU A 632 -34.36 -6.85 34.26
C LEU A 632 -33.92 -8.28 33.93
N GLN A 633 -34.76 -9.27 34.19
CA GLN A 633 -34.50 -10.67 33.85
C GLN A 633 -34.33 -10.84 32.35
N HIS A 634 -35.23 -10.28 31.54
CA HIS A 634 -35.14 -10.32 30.08
C HIS A 634 -33.86 -9.66 29.56
N ARG A 635 -33.48 -8.50 30.12
CA ARG A 635 -32.23 -7.82 29.76
C ARG A 635 -31.01 -8.62 30.15
N PHE A 636 -31.01 -9.24 31.33
CA PHE A 636 -29.91 -10.09 31.80
C PHE A 636 -29.79 -11.36 30.94
N THR A 637 -30.89 -12.04 30.63
CA THR A 637 -30.87 -13.22 29.75
C THR A 637 -30.44 -12.88 28.34
N SER A 638 -30.87 -11.73 27.81
CA SER A 638 -30.44 -11.25 26.48
C SER A 638 -28.95 -10.95 26.46
N LEU A 639 -28.45 -10.21 27.47
CA LEU A 639 -27.02 -9.89 27.58
C LEU A 639 -26.16 -11.13 27.80
N MET A 640 -26.64 -12.13 28.55
CA MET A 640 -25.94 -13.41 28.71
C MET A 640 -25.91 -14.22 27.41
N ARG A 641 -26.98 -14.17 26.61
CA ARG A 641 -27.01 -14.80 25.28
C ARG A 641 -26.06 -14.09 24.32
N GLU A 642 -26.11 -12.77 24.24
CA GLU A 642 -25.16 -11.97 23.46
C GLU A 642 -23.71 -12.24 23.87
N LYS A 643 -23.43 -12.37 25.17
CA LYS A 643 -22.09 -12.72 25.66
C LYS A 643 -21.66 -14.13 25.23
N ALA A 644 -22.58 -15.09 25.18
CA ALA A 644 -22.30 -16.43 24.70
C ALA A 644 -22.01 -16.43 23.18
N ASP A 645 -22.85 -15.75 22.39
CA ASP A 645 -22.68 -15.62 20.95
C ASP A 645 -21.38 -14.89 20.60
N LEU A 646 -21.03 -13.83 21.35
CA LEU A 646 -19.75 -13.14 21.22
C LEU A 646 -18.57 -14.04 21.57
N LYS A 647 -18.70 -14.90 22.58
CA LYS A 647 -17.66 -15.84 22.97
C LYS A 647 -17.43 -16.89 21.88
N GLU A 648 -18.50 -17.48 21.34
CA GLU A 648 -18.41 -18.40 20.21
C GLU A 648 -17.76 -17.74 18.99
N ARG A 649 -18.12 -16.48 18.70
CA ARG A 649 -17.52 -15.72 17.60
C ARG A 649 -16.05 -15.37 17.80
N VAL A 650 -15.63 -15.17 19.05
CA VAL A 650 -14.20 -15.02 19.40
C VAL A 650 -13.47 -16.33 19.18
N GLU A 651 -14.02 -17.46 19.64
CA GLU A 651 -13.43 -18.79 19.43
C GLU A 651 -13.33 -19.13 17.92
N GLU A 652 -14.34 -18.79 17.10
CA GLU A 652 -14.28 -18.92 15.64
C GLU A 652 -13.18 -18.05 15.00
N LEU A 653 -13.02 -16.81 15.48
CA LEU A 653 -11.99 -15.91 14.98
C LEU A 653 -10.59 -16.38 15.37
N GLU A 654 -10.41 -16.91 16.59
CA GLU A 654 -9.16 -17.52 17.03
C GLU A 654 -8.79 -18.71 16.15
N HIS A 655 -9.76 -19.59 15.84
CA HIS A 655 -9.53 -20.69 14.91
C HIS A 655 -9.11 -20.22 13.51
N ARG A 656 -9.76 -19.18 12.98
CA ARG A 656 -9.36 -18.59 11.68
C ARG A 656 -7.97 -17.97 11.73
N CYS A 657 -7.61 -17.29 12.82
CA CYS A 657 -6.27 -16.73 13.01
C CYS A 657 -5.20 -17.83 13.02
N ILE A 658 -5.46 -18.96 13.69
CA ILE A 658 -4.55 -20.11 13.68
C ILE A 658 -4.39 -20.68 12.26
N GLN A 659 -5.48 -20.82 11.51
CA GLN A 659 -5.43 -21.30 10.14
C GLN A 659 -4.64 -20.34 9.23
N LEU A 660 -4.94 -19.04 9.29
CA LEU A 660 -4.23 -18.01 8.53
C LEU A 660 -2.74 -17.95 8.90
N SER A 661 -2.40 -18.20 10.17
CA SER A 661 -1.00 -18.34 10.59
C SER A 661 -0.32 -19.52 9.91
N GLY A 662 -0.95 -20.70 9.89
CA GLY A 662 -0.39 -21.87 9.20
C GLY A 662 -0.28 -21.71 7.69
N GLU A 663 -1.25 -21.04 7.05
CA GLU A 663 -1.17 -20.67 5.63
C GLU A 663 -0.04 -19.67 5.38
N THR A 664 0.16 -18.70 6.28
CA THR A 664 1.27 -17.73 6.21
C THR A 664 2.63 -18.42 6.36
N ASP A 665 2.75 -19.39 7.26
CA ASP A 665 3.97 -20.19 7.43
C ASP A 665 4.29 -20.99 6.17
N THR A 666 3.28 -21.62 5.56
CA THR A 666 3.42 -22.38 4.30
C THR A 666 3.83 -21.46 3.14
N ILE A 667 3.26 -20.26 3.05
CA ILE A 667 3.68 -19.24 2.08
C ILE A 667 5.15 -18.85 2.33
N GLY A 668 5.55 -18.70 3.61
CA GLY A 668 6.93 -18.45 4.00
C GLY A 668 7.90 -19.54 3.52
N GLU A 669 7.54 -20.81 3.66
CA GLU A 669 8.31 -21.94 3.14
C GLU A 669 8.44 -21.90 1.62
N TYR A 670 7.36 -21.58 0.90
CA TYR A 670 7.40 -21.45 -0.55
C TYR A 670 8.31 -20.30 -1.01
N ILE A 671 8.26 -19.16 -0.31
CA ILE A 671 9.17 -18.03 -0.57
C ILE A 671 10.62 -18.46 -0.35
N ALA A 672 10.93 -19.19 0.72
CA ALA A 672 12.28 -19.68 1.00
C ALA A 672 12.76 -20.67 -0.09
N LEU A 673 11.91 -21.60 -0.52
CA LEU A 673 12.20 -22.53 -1.61
C LEU A 673 12.43 -21.79 -2.94
N TYR A 674 11.60 -20.81 -3.26
CA TYR A 674 11.75 -20.00 -4.45
C TYR A 674 13.04 -19.17 -4.43
N GLN A 675 13.40 -18.57 -3.30
CA GLN A 675 14.66 -17.86 -3.12
C GLN A 675 15.87 -18.79 -3.29
N SER A 676 15.82 -20.00 -2.72
CA SER A 676 16.85 -21.03 -2.89
C SER A 676 16.99 -21.45 -4.37
N GLN A 677 15.88 -21.75 -5.04
CA GLN A 677 15.87 -22.11 -6.45
C GLN A 677 16.42 -20.98 -7.34
N ARG A 678 16.06 -19.73 -7.03
CA ARG A 678 16.58 -18.55 -7.73
C ARG A 678 18.07 -18.36 -7.51
N ALA A 679 18.58 -18.62 -6.31
CA ALA A 679 20.00 -18.58 -6.01
C ALA A 679 20.78 -19.63 -6.83
N ILE A 680 20.27 -20.87 -6.89
CA ILE A 680 20.87 -21.95 -7.69
C ILE A 680 20.88 -21.60 -9.18
N MET A 681 19.78 -21.05 -9.72
CA MET A 681 19.72 -20.61 -11.12
C MET A 681 20.69 -19.47 -11.40
N LYS A 682 20.81 -18.50 -10.49
CA LYS A 682 21.78 -17.40 -10.62
C LYS A 682 23.21 -17.92 -10.61
N GLN A 683 23.53 -18.88 -9.74
CA GLN A 683 24.84 -19.52 -9.71
C GLN A 683 25.14 -20.26 -11.04
N LYS A 684 24.20 -21.09 -11.52
CA LYS A 684 24.36 -21.78 -12.82
C LYS A 684 24.53 -20.80 -13.98
N HIS A 685 23.85 -19.65 -13.94
CA HIS A 685 24.00 -18.62 -14.95
C HIS A 685 25.39 -17.96 -14.88
N GLN A 686 25.86 -17.62 -13.67
CA GLN A 686 27.21 -17.08 -13.46
C GLN A 686 28.29 -18.06 -13.93
N GLU A 687 28.14 -19.35 -13.64
CA GLU A 687 29.06 -20.39 -14.13
C GLU A 687 29.06 -20.48 -15.67
N LYS A 688 27.88 -20.38 -16.31
CA LYS A 688 27.77 -20.32 -17.78
C LYS A 688 28.43 -19.06 -18.36
N GLU A 689 28.22 -17.89 -17.74
CA GLU A 689 28.85 -16.65 -18.18
C GLU A 689 30.38 -16.72 -18.04
N GLN A 690 30.89 -17.27 -16.94
CA GLN A 690 32.33 -17.49 -16.74
C GLN A 690 32.90 -18.41 -17.83
N TYR A 691 32.18 -19.48 -18.18
CA TYR A 691 32.59 -20.37 -19.26
C TYR A 691 32.60 -19.67 -20.63
N ILE A 692 31.57 -18.89 -20.94
CA ILE A 692 31.50 -18.11 -22.19
C ILE A 692 32.64 -17.08 -22.24
N SER A 693 32.92 -16.41 -21.12
CA SER A 693 34.02 -15.46 -21.02
C SER A 693 35.37 -16.13 -21.23
N MET A 694 35.59 -17.32 -20.66
CA MET A 694 36.81 -18.10 -20.88
C MET A 694 36.95 -18.50 -22.35
N LEU A 695 35.88 -18.99 -22.97
CA LEU A 695 35.88 -19.37 -24.39
C LEU A 695 36.12 -18.16 -25.32
N ALA A 696 35.58 -17.00 -24.96
CA ALA A 696 35.81 -15.76 -25.69
C ALA A 696 37.29 -15.32 -25.58
N GLN A 697 37.88 -15.43 -24.39
CA GLN A 697 39.29 -15.15 -24.16
C GLN A 697 40.19 -16.10 -24.96
N ASP A 698 39.90 -17.40 -24.96
CA ASP A 698 40.66 -18.39 -25.74
C ASP A 698 40.59 -18.08 -27.25
N LYS A 699 39.41 -17.66 -27.73
CA LYS A 699 39.23 -17.25 -29.14
C LYS A 699 40.02 -16.00 -29.47
N GLU A 700 40.11 -15.04 -28.56
CA GLU A 700 40.92 -13.82 -28.76
C GLU A 700 42.42 -14.12 -28.73
N GLU A 701 42.86 -14.97 -27.80
CA GLU A 701 44.26 -15.43 -27.73
C GLU A 701 44.65 -16.20 -29.01
N MET A 702 43.78 -17.10 -29.49
CA MET A 702 44.01 -17.83 -30.74
C MET A 702 44.07 -16.88 -31.94
N LYS A 703 43.22 -15.85 -31.99
CA LYS A 703 43.30 -14.81 -33.04
C LYS A 703 44.61 -14.04 -32.97
N ALA A 704 45.08 -13.68 -31.76
CA ALA A 704 46.36 -13.01 -31.58
C ALA A 704 47.53 -13.88 -32.07
N LYS A 705 47.56 -15.17 -31.69
CA LYS A 705 48.56 -16.14 -32.16
C LYS A 705 48.52 -16.32 -33.68
N LEU A 706 47.34 -16.35 -34.30
CA LEU A 706 47.21 -16.41 -35.77
C LEU A 706 47.71 -15.13 -36.46
N ALA A 707 47.45 -13.96 -35.87
CA ALA A 707 47.97 -12.70 -36.39
C ALA A 707 49.50 -12.60 -36.25
N GLU A 708 50.05 -13.09 -35.14
CA GLU A 708 51.50 -13.20 -34.94
C GLU A 708 52.13 -14.16 -35.96
N LEU A 709 51.50 -15.31 -36.22
CA LEU A 709 51.90 -16.25 -37.26
C LEU A 709 51.90 -15.59 -38.64
N GLN A 710 50.84 -14.85 -39.00
CA GLN A 710 50.75 -14.14 -40.26
C GLN A 710 51.88 -13.10 -40.42
N ASN A 711 52.19 -12.36 -39.35
CA ASN A 711 53.29 -11.39 -39.35
C ASN A 711 54.66 -12.07 -39.51
N LEU A 712 54.89 -13.20 -38.83
CA LEU A 712 56.12 -13.97 -38.97
C LEU A 712 56.27 -14.56 -40.38
N VAL A 713 55.18 -15.04 -40.99
CA VAL A 713 55.18 -15.52 -42.38
C VAL A 713 55.48 -14.39 -43.36
N MET A 714 54.86 -13.21 -43.19
CA MET A 714 55.18 -12.04 -44.00
C MET A 714 56.66 -11.64 -43.86
N ARG A 715 57.20 -11.69 -42.64
CA ARG A 715 58.62 -11.42 -42.38
C ARG A 715 59.52 -12.45 -43.07
N LEU A 716 59.18 -13.73 -43.00
CA LEU A 716 59.94 -14.80 -43.67
C LEU A 716 59.91 -14.64 -45.20
N VAL A 717 58.75 -14.27 -45.77
CA VAL A 717 58.62 -13.97 -47.20
C VAL A 717 59.44 -12.73 -47.58
N ALA A 718 59.46 -11.69 -46.74
CA ALA A 718 60.28 -10.50 -46.94
C ALA A 718 61.77 -10.83 -46.86
N GLU A 719 62.23 -11.57 -45.86
CA GLU A 719 63.60 -12.07 -45.73
C GLU A 719 64.03 -12.90 -46.94
N ARG A 720 63.13 -13.77 -47.41
CA ARG A 720 63.34 -14.57 -48.63
C ARG A 720 63.41 -13.68 -49.87
N ASN A 721 62.53 -12.69 -50.01
CA ASN A 721 62.52 -11.76 -51.15
C ASN A 721 63.76 -10.86 -51.14
N ASP A 722 64.23 -10.42 -49.98
CA ASP A 722 65.48 -9.70 -49.80
C ASP A 722 66.68 -10.58 -50.18
N TRP A 723 66.67 -11.84 -49.77
CA TRP A 723 67.67 -12.82 -50.19
C TRP A 723 67.66 -13.03 -51.71
N TYR A 724 66.48 -13.21 -52.30
CA TYR A 724 66.32 -13.32 -53.76
C TYR A 724 66.77 -12.06 -54.47
N SER A 725 66.50 -10.87 -53.94
CA SER A 725 66.93 -9.59 -54.51
C SER A 725 68.45 -9.41 -54.41
N ARG A 726 69.07 -9.87 -53.31
CA ARG A 726 70.53 -9.91 -53.16
C ARG A 726 71.18 -10.93 -54.09
N TYR A 727 70.57 -12.10 -54.26
CA TYR A 727 71.02 -13.14 -55.18
C TYR A 727 70.87 -12.71 -56.65
N THR A 728 69.68 -12.24 -57.05
CA THR A 728 69.44 -11.72 -58.41
C THR A 728 70.23 -10.46 -58.69
N GLY A 729 70.46 -9.57 -57.72
CA GLY A 729 71.41 -8.46 -57.85
C GLY A 729 72.87 -8.90 -58.02
N ALA A 730 73.26 -10.01 -57.38
CA ALA A 730 74.57 -10.63 -57.58
C ALA A 730 74.68 -11.36 -58.94
N VAL A 731 73.59 -11.94 -59.46
CA VAL A 731 73.53 -12.65 -60.75
C VAL A 731 73.35 -11.67 -61.93
N ALA A 732 72.59 -10.59 -61.77
CA ALA A 732 72.36 -9.55 -62.79
C ALA A 732 73.58 -8.63 -62.98
N ARG A 733 74.57 -8.66 -62.09
CA ARG A 733 75.89 -8.03 -62.31
C ARG A 733 76.80 -8.80 -63.27
N VAL A 734 76.38 -9.96 -63.78
CA VAL A 734 77.18 -10.83 -64.68
C VAL A 734 76.55 -11.03 -66.07
N GLY A 735 75.45 -10.35 -66.44
CA GLY A 735 74.82 -10.58 -67.76
C GLY A 735 73.90 -9.46 -68.26
N THR A 736 74.53 -8.44 -68.84
CA THR A 736 74.08 -7.46 -69.88
C THR A 736 72.65 -7.54 -70.41
N VAL A 737 71.84 -6.46 -70.30
CA VAL A 737 71.63 -5.35 -71.27
C VAL A 737 71.02 -5.80 -72.61
N SER A 738 69.73 -5.55 -72.83
CA SER A 738 69.17 -4.85 -74.01
C SER A 738 67.64 -4.62 -73.87
N PRO A 739 67.09 -3.48 -74.35
CA PRO A 739 65.68 -3.05 -74.27
C PRO A 739 64.89 -3.52 -75.52
N ASP A 740 63.57 -3.35 -75.74
CA ASP A 740 62.77 -2.12 -75.70
C ASP A 740 61.30 -2.41 -76.13
N LEU A 741 60.41 -1.43 -75.91
CA LEU A 741 59.07 -1.19 -76.48
C LEU A 741 57.78 -1.55 -75.67
N LEU A 742 57.41 -0.55 -74.88
CA LEU A 742 56.09 0.01 -74.51
C LEU A 742 55.07 0.07 -75.70
N PRO A 743 53.74 0.42 -75.58
CA PRO A 743 53.29 1.58 -74.79
C PRO A 743 51.80 1.75 -74.34
N VAL A 744 51.60 2.88 -73.66
CA VAL A 744 50.40 3.75 -73.51
C VAL A 744 49.40 3.46 -72.39
N GLY A 745 49.27 4.46 -71.51
CA GLY A 745 48.17 4.61 -70.56
C GLY A 745 48.46 5.57 -69.39
N GLU A 746 48.92 6.79 -69.67
CA GLU A 746 48.84 7.97 -68.78
C GLU A 746 47.35 8.22 -68.38
N ASP A 747 46.94 8.78 -67.24
CA ASP A 747 47.49 9.93 -66.51
C ASP A 747 46.90 10.01 -65.07
N HIS A 748 47.69 10.59 -64.16
CA HIS A 748 47.23 11.15 -62.88
C HIS A 748 46.42 12.46 -63.11
N PRO A 749 45.60 12.93 -62.15
CA PRO A 749 46.14 13.88 -61.18
C PRO A 749 45.55 13.77 -59.76
N HIS A 750 46.22 14.54 -58.91
CA HIS A 750 46.28 14.53 -57.45
C HIS A 750 45.30 15.59 -56.85
N PRO A 751 45.38 15.99 -55.55
CA PRO A 751 44.26 16.04 -54.61
C PRO A 751 43.84 17.47 -54.18
N GLU A 752 42.78 17.62 -53.37
CA GLU A 752 42.55 18.82 -52.53
C GLU A 752 41.86 18.49 -51.19
N HIS A 753 41.89 19.46 -50.27
CA HIS A 753 42.11 19.38 -48.83
C HIS A 753 40.86 19.39 -47.91
N HIS A 754 41.08 18.90 -46.69
CA HIS A 754 40.60 19.32 -45.35
C HIS A 754 39.12 19.70 -45.09
N GLU A 755 38.53 19.11 -44.03
CA GLU A 755 38.33 19.83 -42.76
C GLU A 755 37.92 18.91 -41.59
N HIS A 756 38.25 19.39 -40.38
CA HIS A 756 38.14 18.75 -39.07
C HIS A 756 36.71 18.71 -38.51
N THR A 757 36.36 17.69 -37.72
CA THR A 757 35.56 17.90 -36.51
C THR A 757 35.88 16.86 -35.42
N HIS A 758 36.08 17.39 -34.23
CA HIS A 758 36.43 16.82 -32.93
C HIS A 758 35.26 16.01 -32.33
N LEU A 759 35.54 15.01 -31.45
CA LEU A 759 34.84 14.76 -30.17
C LEU A 759 35.37 13.49 -29.46
N ASP A 760 36.11 13.75 -28.36
CA ASP A 760 36.15 13.08 -27.06
C ASP A 760 36.01 11.55 -26.93
N ALA A 761 37.11 10.93 -26.47
CA ALA A 761 37.06 9.70 -25.68
C ALA A 761 37.94 9.86 -24.42
N PHE A 762 37.28 9.81 -23.26
CA PHE A 762 37.85 9.76 -21.92
C PHE A 762 38.52 8.40 -21.64
N SER A 763 39.76 8.42 -21.13
CA SER A 763 40.40 7.36 -20.33
C SER A 763 39.75 7.31 -18.92
N PRO A 764 39.90 6.26 -18.04
CA PRO A 764 41.17 5.59 -17.64
C PRO A 764 40.97 4.12 -17.12
N PRO A 765 41.84 3.51 -16.26
CA PRO A 765 43.29 3.62 -16.07
C PRO A 765 44.05 2.27 -16.16
N SER A 766 45.37 2.41 -16.24
CA SER A 766 46.42 1.40 -16.15
C SER A 766 46.51 0.67 -14.80
N SER A 767 46.98 -0.58 -14.84
CA SER A 767 47.62 -1.27 -13.70
C SER A 767 48.98 -1.84 -14.12
N GLN A 768 49.92 -1.71 -13.19
CA GLN A 768 51.37 -1.85 -13.31
C GLN A 768 51.87 -3.30 -13.18
N SER A 769 52.94 -3.64 -13.91
CA SER A 769 54.06 -4.49 -13.45
C SER A 769 55.21 -4.28 -14.45
N LEU A 770 56.30 -3.56 -14.14
CA LEU A 770 57.47 -3.87 -13.30
C LEU A 770 58.19 -5.21 -13.59
N SER A 771 59.42 -5.04 -14.08
CA SER A 771 60.62 -5.89 -13.94
C SER A 771 60.63 -7.24 -14.67
N SER A 772 61.71 -7.68 -15.30
CA SER A 772 63.12 -7.28 -15.20
C SER A 772 63.87 -7.78 -16.43
N GLY A 773 64.84 -7.00 -16.89
CA GLY A 773 65.76 -7.41 -17.92
C GLY A 773 66.82 -8.39 -17.40
N SER A 774 67.31 -9.23 -18.29
CA SER A 774 68.72 -9.62 -18.31
C SER A 774 69.15 -9.68 -19.76
N ALA A 775 69.87 -8.63 -20.17
CA ALA A 775 70.70 -8.65 -21.35
C ALA A 775 72.00 -9.38 -20.96
N GLN A 776 72.31 -10.45 -21.68
CA GLN A 776 73.69 -10.93 -21.80
C GLN A 776 74.01 -11.02 -23.29
N ASN A 777 74.62 -9.94 -23.78
CA ASN A 777 75.44 -9.98 -24.98
C ASN A 777 76.71 -10.77 -24.62
N ASP A 778 77.00 -11.82 -25.38
CA ASP A 778 78.38 -12.14 -25.71
C ASP A 778 78.51 -12.70 -27.13
N SER A 779 79.62 -12.32 -27.72
CA SER A 779 79.92 -12.13 -29.13
C SER A 779 80.35 -13.38 -29.92
N LYS A 780 79.79 -13.53 -31.15
CA LYS A 780 80.36 -13.98 -32.46
C LYS A 780 81.23 -15.27 -32.54
N PRO A 781 81.21 -16.06 -33.65
CA PRO A 781 81.18 -15.56 -35.04
C PRO A 781 80.31 -16.32 -36.07
N LEU A 782 80.05 -15.60 -37.16
CA LEU A 782 79.61 -15.97 -38.52
C LEU A 782 79.18 -17.43 -38.81
N GLY A 783 77.88 -17.59 -39.05
CA GLY A 783 77.27 -18.53 -39.99
C GLY A 783 75.89 -17.97 -40.38
N PRO A 784 75.42 -18.08 -41.64
CA PRO A 784 74.13 -17.54 -42.04
C PRO A 784 73.02 -18.34 -41.35
N LYS A 785 72.38 -17.79 -40.31
CA LYS A 785 71.15 -18.35 -39.75
C LYS A 785 69.97 -17.82 -40.54
N GLU A 786 69.64 -18.47 -41.64
CA GLU A 786 68.40 -18.23 -42.38
C GLU A 786 67.17 -18.83 -41.68
N ASP A 787 67.33 -19.53 -40.54
CA ASP A 787 66.25 -20.31 -39.90
C ASP A 787 65.62 -19.70 -38.63
N GLY A 788 65.96 -18.46 -38.24
CA GLY A 788 65.44 -17.86 -37.00
C GLY A 788 63.91 -17.64 -37.02
N THR A 789 63.40 -17.03 -38.08
CA THR A 789 61.96 -16.77 -38.28
C THR A 789 61.18 -18.07 -38.52
N ALA A 790 61.80 -19.04 -39.20
CA ALA A 790 61.22 -20.36 -39.46
C ALA A 790 61.05 -21.18 -38.17
N GLN A 791 62.02 -21.13 -37.24
CA GLN A 791 61.92 -21.79 -35.92
C GLN A 791 60.82 -21.16 -35.05
N GLN A 792 60.65 -19.83 -35.08
CA GLN A 792 59.56 -19.16 -34.38
C GLN A 792 58.19 -19.54 -34.93
N ILE A 793 58.05 -19.67 -36.25
CA ILE A 793 56.81 -20.16 -36.89
C ILE A 793 56.50 -21.59 -36.43
N MET A 794 57.49 -22.48 -36.43
CA MET A 794 57.31 -23.88 -36.00
C MET A 794 56.90 -23.98 -34.53
N GLN A 795 57.49 -23.14 -33.66
CA GLN A 795 57.14 -23.10 -32.24
C GLN A 795 55.71 -22.59 -32.02
N LEU A 796 55.31 -21.51 -32.70
CA LEU A 796 53.97 -20.95 -32.60
C LEU A 796 52.90 -21.90 -33.17
N LEU A 797 53.21 -22.62 -34.24
CA LEU A 797 52.34 -23.66 -34.78
C LEU A 797 52.15 -24.82 -33.80
N GLN A 798 53.21 -25.21 -33.08
CA GLN A 798 53.12 -26.26 -32.06
C GLN A 798 52.29 -25.83 -30.85
N GLU A 799 52.33 -24.55 -30.48
CA GLU A 799 51.46 -23.96 -29.44
C GLU A 799 49.99 -23.86 -29.88
N ILE A 800 49.73 -23.53 -31.15
CA ILE A 800 48.37 -23.52 -31.72
C ILE A 800 47.81 -24.94 -31.83
N GLN A 801 48.67 -25.94 -32.12
CA GLN A 801 48.25 -27.34 -32.27
C GLN A 801 47.95 -28.01 -30.92
N ASN A 802 48.60 -27.58 -29.82
CA ASN A 802 48.39 -28.11 -28.47
C ASN A 802 48.02 -27.00 -27.45
N PRO A 803 46.82 -26.41 -27.53
CA PRO A 803 46.38 -25.37 -26.59
C PRO A 803 46.16 -25.90 -25.16
N GLN A 804 46.03 -27.21 -24.97
CA GLN A 804 45.73 -27.85 -23.68
C GLN A 804 46.95 -28.13 -22.78
N GLY A 805 48.16 -27.73 -23.18
CA GLY A 805 49.39 -27.99 -22.44
C GLY A 805 49.59 -27.14 -21.17
N ALA A 806 48.83 -26.05 -21.00
CA ALA A 806 48.83 -25.26 -19.78
C ALA A 806 47.66 -25.71 -18.88
N LEU A 807 47.96 -26.19 -17.66
CA LEU A 807 46.98 -26.70 -16.69
C LEU A 807 45.77 -25.76 -16.50
N ARG A 808 44.67 -26.00 -17.21
CA ARG A 808 43.32 -25.53 -16.84
C ARG A 808 42.27 -26.53 -17.33
N SER A 809 42.11 -27.64 -16.62
CA SER A 809 40.91 -28.45 -16.73
C SER A 809 39.74 -27.75 -16.03
N PRO A 810 38.55 -27.65 -16.64
CA PRO A 810 37.35 -27.20 -15.94
C PRO A 810 36.93 -28.26 -14.91
N PRO A 811 36.40 -27.87 -13.73
CA PRO A 811 36.04 -28.80 -12.64
C PRO A 811 34.72 -29.56 -12.91
N PHE A 812 34.47 -29.98 -14.16
CA PHE A 812 33.17 -30.53 -14.57
C PHE A 812 33.17 -32.05 -14.83
N LEU A 813 34.17 -32.80 -14.38
CA LEU A 813 34.06 -34.26 -14.37
C LEU A 813 34.07 -34.77 -12.93
N GLY A 814 32.99 -34.41 -12.21
CA GLY A 814 32.52 -35.23 -11.10
C GLY A 814 31.93 -36.52 -11.67
N GLU A 815 32.39 -37.65 -11.14
CA GLU A 815 31.96 -39.01 -11.45
C GLU A 815 30.43 -39.13 -11.43
N ASN A 816 29.81 -39.31 -12.59
CA ASN A 816 28.47 -39.88 -12.73
C ASN A 816 28.56 -40.97 -13.80
N PRO A 817 28.16 -42.23 -13.51
CA PRO A 817 28.24 -43.31 -14.48
C PRO A 817 27.22 -43.03 -15.57
N CYS A 818 27.69 -42.68 -16.77
CA CYS A 818 26.82 -42.56 -17.93
C CYS A 818 26.33 -43.96 -18.31
N ILE A 819 25.05 -44.25 -18.08
CA ILE A 819 24.39 -45.41 -18.67
C ILE A 819 24.17 -45.06 -20.16
N PRO A 820 24.75 -45.82 -21.11
CA PRO A 820 24.59 -45.52 -22.53
C PRO A 820 23.21 -46.00 -23.00
N PHE A 821 22.38 -45.06 -23.46
CA PHE A 821 21.13 -45.38 -24.13
C PHE A 821 21.39 -45.70 -25.61
N PHE A 822 21.03 -46.90 -26.03
CA PHE A 822 21.04 -47.30 -27.44
C PHE A 822 19.62 -47.25 -28.00
N TYR A 823 19.44 -46.52 -29.09
CA TYR A 823 18.17 -46.45 -29.82
C TYR A 823 18.18 -47.49 -30.95
N ARG A 824 17.17 -48.35 -30.99
CA ARG A 824 16.82 -49.13 -32.19
C ARG A 824 15.32 -48.96 -32.44
N PRO A 825 14.91 -48.46 -33.62
CA PRO A 825 13.50 -48.37 -33.97
C PRO A 825 12.94 -49.79 -34.21
N ASP A 826 11.70 -50.02 -33.79
CA ASP A 826 10.91 -51.21 -34.16
C ASP A 826 10.06 -50.90 -35.40
N GLU A 827 9.55 -51.93 -36.10
CA GLU A 827 8.90 -51.86 -37.42
C GLU A 827 7.59 -51.01 -37.46
N GLN A 828 7.19 -50.39 -36.36
CA GLN A 828 6.03 -49.48 -36.29
C GLN A 828 6.34 -48.08 -35.72
N ASP A 829 7.62 -47.67 -35.64
CA ASP A 829 8.03 -46.31 -35.24
C ASP A 829 7.59 -45.85 -33.83
N GLU A 830 7.35 -46.78 -32.89
CA GLU A 830 7.18 -46.48 -31.47
C GLU A 830 8.47 -46.70 -30.66
N VAL A 831 8.89 -45.69 -29.89
CA VAL A 831 10.09 -45.75 -29.04
C VAL A 831 9.73 -46.31 -27.66
N LYS A 832 10.03 -47.59 -27.41
CA LYS A 832 9.97 -48.17 -26.05
C LYS A 832 11.33 -48.05 -25.37
N ILE A 833 11.34 -47.36 -24.23
CA ILE A 833 12.52 -47.26 -23.35
C ILE A 833 12.58 -48.53 -22.51
N LEU A 834 13.55 -49.42 -22.78
CA LEU A 834 13.91 -50.51 -21.89
C LEU A 834 15.10 -50.07 -21.03
N VAL A 835 14.84 -49.92 -19.74
CA VAL A 835 15.88 -49.73 -18.71
C VAL A 835 16.38 -51.12 -18.30
N VAL A 836 17.69 -51.36 -18.35
CA VAL A 836 18.33 -52.47 -17.60
C VAL A 836 19.11 -51.86 -16.46
#